data_AF-A0A927FZZ8-F1
#
_entry.id   AF-A0A927FZZ8-F1
#
_cell.length_a   1.000
_cell.length_b   1.000
_cell.length_c   1.000
_cell.angle_alpha   90.00
_cell.angle_beta   90.00
_cell.angle_gamma   90.00
#
_symmetry.space_group_name_H-M   'P 1'
#
loop_
_entity.id
_entity.type
_entity.pdbx_description
1 polymer ?
#
loop_
_entity_poly.entity_id
_entity_poly.type
_entity_poly.pdbx_seq_one_letter_code
_entity_poly.pdbx_strand_id
1 'polypeptide(L)'
;MKKVILPTLCFAVLSTAAFEQTIQASTIKTTNSEKNTINHTYEKIVNINAGSNLNVRKEPSIHAQILTKLKKGATVTMHSESNGWAEITANGVKGFVSVDYLSNPTTTNLINSVSTKTINVNAGSNLNLRKSPTISSEVLAKLTKGTVVTVLSETNGWAKIKVNGKEGYVSSQYLQTPKSNSSSTSTGTTDNKPSTISTKIVNVSANSSLNVRNQPNTNSTIILKLNKGKQVTVYSNSNGWSKIKVEGKEGYVSSQYLSSSTNNSSQKETISTPDKKEDPITKYVNVSKGSNLNMRSSGSTNGSIILKLASGVKVTVLSESNGWSKIKAYGKEGYVSTQYLTVKSATPDVKPPVKEEVIIKYVNVSSNSTLNLRSSATTNATITAKLANGTEVKVLSESNGWSKVQANGKEGYVSTQYLTVKSATPDVKPPVKEEVIIKYVNVSSNSTLNLRSSATTNATITAKLANGTEVKVLSESNGWSKVQANGKEGYVSTQYLTVKSATPDVKPPVKEEVIIKYVDVSSNSTLNLRSSASTNATITAKLAKGTEVKVLSESNGWSKVQANGKEGYVSSEFLSDKKENIKEEDSSVKTPDNQDSEELITTIKYVNVTSGSSLKMRNKPSTDASVIVKLARSVEVEVLSESNGWSKINVYGHEGFVSSEFLSLTKPEIIKDEEKETNPIESEVISKYVNVSNGSSLNLRSSASTTGTVISKLSRGTVVTVQSEENGWSKVSVNGQVGYVSTQYLSTTEVNNSTSFNGTITKTDVLYDLTIDEFTKLQMAVKPQTDKKYATYIREDALVFDNSELPSVGTVSGNVWNVRGGAGTDFWVVGQVTNGQKLQIISNSKDKDGYIWYEVQYNKSWVNANPEDVKHYLNPSNFSDHAVESLQFLKLSETTKLDVDEVNSRILAGKGILTNQAATFLAAGEISGVNEIYLISHALLETGNGQSQLATGVQYKGKTVYNMYGIGAYDGTALESGAEYAYKAGWFTPEAAIIGGAEFISQGYIKAGQDTLYKMRWNPGGAVAKGSATHQYATDIGWASKQVKQIYNLYSLLDSYSVTLEIPKYK
;
A
#
# COMPACT_ATOMS: atom_id res chain seq x y z
N MET A 1 35.97 14.95 -5.69
CA MET A 1 35.34 13.71 -5.19
C MET A 1 33.90 14.03 -4.83
N LYS A 2 32.92 13.53 -5.59
CA LYS A 2 31.49 13.80 -5.36
C LYS A 2 31.00 12.92 -4.20
N LYS A 3 30.63 13.53 -3.07
CA LYS A 3 29.89 12.87 -1.98
C LYS A 3 28.48 12.56 -2.51
N VAL A 4 28.21 11.29 -2.74
CA VAL A 4 26.85 10.77 -2.97
C VAL A 4 26.17 10.74 -1.60
N ILE A 5 25.17 11.58 -1.41
CA ILE A 5 24.29 11.57 -0.24
C ILE A 5 23.31 10.42 -0.47
N LEU A 6 23.55 9.26 0.16
CA LEU A 6 22.51 8.25 0.36
C LEU A 6 21.60 8.76 1.50
N PRO A 7 20.27 8.85 1.32
CA PRO A 7 19.37 9.08 2.43
C PRO A 7 19.38 7.82 3.34
N THR A 8 19.97 7.97 4.51
CA THR A 8 19.88 7.07 5.66
C THR A 8 18.44 7.05 6.17
N LEU A 9 17.58 6.17 5.64
CA LEU A 9 16.26 5.87 6.24
C LEU A 9 15.66 4.59 5.63
N CYS A 10 16.33 3.46 5.84
CA CYS A 10 15.72 2.13 6.05
C CYS A 10 16.82 1.12 6.44
N PHE A 11 17.49 1.33 7.58
CA PHE A 11 18.29 0.29 8.21
C PHE A 11 17.63 -0.07 9.54
N ALA A 12 16.52 -0.81 9.42
CA ALA A 12 15.98 -1.64 10.48
C ALA A 12 15.53 -2.99 9.91
N VAL A 13 16.29 -3.53 8.95
CA VAL A 13 16.47 -4.98 8.88
C VAL A 13 17.77 -5.26 9.64
N LEU A 14 17.73 -5.10 10.97
CA LEU A 14 18.77 -5.69 11.81
C LEU A 14 18.64 -7.21 11.63
N SER A 15 19.45 -7.74 10.71
CA SER A 15 19.81 -9.14 10.52
C SER A 15 18.67 -10.14 10.79
N THR A 16 18.06 -10.67 9.73
CA THR A 16 17.29 -11.92 9.79
C THR A 16 18.21 -13.14 10.02
N ALA A 17 19.06 -13.09 11.05
CA ALA A 17 19.74 -14.28 11.58
C ALA A 17 18.73 -15.29 12.18
N ALA A 18 17.51 -14.84 12.49
CA ALA A 18 16.42 -15.70 12.97
C ALA A 18 15.84 -16.64 11.90
N PHE A 19 16.15 -16.47 10.61
CA PHE A 19 15.75 -17.42 9.57
C PHE A 19 16.79 -18.56 9.37
N GLU A 20 18.05 -18.34 9.74
CA GLU A 20 19.13 -19.32 9.54
C GLU A 20 19.42 -20.22 10.76
N GLN A 21 19.02 -19.84 11.97
CA GLN A 21 19.38 -20.61 13.19
C GLN A 21 18.65 -21.95 13.38
N THR A 22 17.69 -22.33 12.54
CA THR A 22 16.99 -23.63 12.68
C THR A 22 17.67 -24.82 11.97
N ILE A 23 18.85 -24.66 11.36
CA ILE A 23 19.51 -25.74 10.59
C ILE A 23 20.81 -26.29 11.22
N GLN A 24 21.31 -25.74 12.33
CA GLN A 24 22.51 -26.29 12.97
C GLN A 24 22.21 -26.86 14.36
N ALA A 25 22.54 -28.16 14.48
CA ALA A 25 22.59 -29.01 15.69
C ALA A 25 21.35 -29.88 16.00
N SER A 26 21.28 -31.04 15.34
CA SER A 26 20.73 -32.27 15.93
C SER A 26 21.87 -33.22 16.26
N THR A 27 22.18 -33.38 17.55
CA THR A 27 22.55 -34.68 18.16
C THR A 27 22.26 -34.52 19.66
N ILE A 28 21.35 -35.27 20.29
CA ILE A 28 21.62 -36.57 20.93
C ILE A 28 20.29 -37.26 21.30
N LYS A 29 20.26 -38.57 21.00
CA LYS A 29 19.60 -39.74 21.61
C LYS A 29 18.21 -39.61 22.29
N THR A 30 17.31 -40.32 21.63
CA THR A 30 16.05 -40.96 22.03
C THR A 30 15.93 -41.40 23.49
N THR A 31 14.82 -41.01 24.12
CA THR A 31 14.07 -41.90 25.03
C THR A 31 12.57 -41.75 24.74
N ASN A 32 11.89 -42.88 24.67
CA ASN A 32 10.51 -43.04 24.19
C ASN A 32 9.48 -42.29 25.05
N SER A 33 8.63 -41.51 24.40
CA SER A 33 7.22 -41.37 24.81
C SER A 33 6.38 -41.07 23.57
N GLU A 34 5.41 -41.94 23.32
CA GLU A 34 4.52 -41.95 22.17
C GLU A 34 3.83 -40.59 21.98
N LYS A 35 4.16 -39.92 20.87
CA LYS A 35 3.33 -38.86 20.29
C LYS A 35 3.05 -39.24 18.85
N ASN A 36 1.76 -39.34 18.57
CA ASN A 36 1.18 -39.71 17.29
C ASN A 36 1.45 -38.58 16.27
N THR A 37 2.64 -38.59 15.65
CA THR A 37 3.00 -37.70 14.55
C THR A 37 2.61 -38.38 13.25
N ILE A 38 1.59 -37.86 12.58
CA ILE A 38 1.23 -38.24 11.21
C ILE A 38 2.33 -37.73 10.26
N ASN A 39 3.41 -38.51 10.13
CA ASN A 39 4.42 -38.31 9.11
C ASN A 39 3.79 -38.63 7.75
N HIS A 40 3.42 -37.58 6.99
CA HIS A 40 3.01 -37.77 5.60
C HIS A 40 4.25 -38.04 4.75
N THR A 41 4.54 -39.32 4.51
CA THR A 41 5.50 -39.73 3.48
C THR A 41 4.79 -39.78 2.12
N TYR A 42 5.39 -39.17 1.10
CA TYR A 42 4.83 -39.15 -0.25
C TYR A 42 5.64 -40.06 -1.16
N GLU A 43 4.99 -41.02 -1.83
CA GLU A 43 5.65 -41.70 -2.94
C GLU A 43 5.83 -40.71 -4.10
N LYS A 44 6.99 -40.77 -4.75
CA LYS A 44 7.36 -39.96 -5.93
C LYS A 44 8.09 -40.85 -6.94
N ILE A 45 8.13 -40.41 -8.19
CA ILE A 45 8.83 -41.08 -9.29
C ILE A 45 9.93 -40.18 -9.82
N VAL A 46 11.10 -40.74 -10.11
CA VAL A 46 12.22 -40.02 -10.72
C VAL A 46 11.92 -39.70 -12.20
N ASN A 47 11.84 -38.41 -12.53
CA ASN A 47 11.59 -37.88 -13.87
C ASN A 47 12.84 -37.19 -14.44
N ILE A 48 13.71 -37.97 -15.05
CA ILE A 48 14.95 -37.51 -15.73
C ILE A 48 14.96 -37.98 -17.19
N ASN A 49 15.91 -37.48 -17.99
CA ASN A 49 16.10 -37.95 -19.37
C ASN A 49 16.48 -39.44 -19.41
N ALA A 50 15.99 -40.18 -20.42
CA ALA A 50 16.28 -41.60 -20.57
C ALA A 50 17.79 -41.82 -20.80
N GLY A 51 18.41 -42.73 -20.03
CA GLY A 51 19.86 -42.96 -20.02
C GLY A 51 20.66 -42.06 -19.07
N SER A 52 20.04 -41.02 -18.49
CA SER A 52 20.62 -40.24 -17.40
C SER A 52 20.40 -40.92 -16.05
N ASN A 53 21.19 -40.52 -15.06
CA ASN A 53 21.05 -40.95 -13.67
C ASN A 53 20.86 -39.73 -12.77
N LEU A 54 19.91 -39.80 -11.85
CA LEU A 54 19.73 -38.84 -10.77
C LEU A 54 20.64 -39.23 -9.61
N ASN A 55 21.56 -38.34 -9.23
CA ASN A 55 22.46 -38.58 -8.12
C ASN A 55 21.71 -38.36 -6.79
N VAL A 56 21.65 -39.40 -5.95
CA VAL A 56 21.22 -39.30 -4.56
C VAL A 56 22.44 -38.92 -3.74
N ARG A 57 22.36 -37.82 -3.01
CA ARG A 57 23.50 -37.22 -2.33
C ARG A 57 23.35 -37.30 -0.82
N LYS A 58 24.48 -37.26 -0.11
CA LYS A 58 24.50 -37.32 1.36
C LYS A 58 23.86 -36.09 2.01
N GLU A 59 23.90 -34.95 1.31
CA GLU A 59 23.38 -33.64 1.75
C GLU A 59 22.70 -32.92 0.56
N PRO A 60 21.79 -31.94 0.79
CA PRO A 60 21.05 -31.23 -0.27
C PRO A 60 21.92 -30.19 -1.01
N SER A 61 22.97 -30.66 -1.69
CA SER A 61 23.93 -29.82 -2.42
C SER A 61 24.50 -30.55 -3.63
N ILE A 62 24.69 -29.85 -4.76
CA ILE A 62 25.28 -30.44 -5.97
C ILE A 62 26.76 -30.86 -5.80
N HIS A 63 27.42 -30.40 -4.74
CA HIS A 63 28.81 -30.75 -4.42
C HIS A 63 28.92 -31.90 -3.39
N ALA A 64 27.81 -32.34 -2.80
CA ALA A 64 27.82 -33.39 -1.78
C ALA A 64 28.09 -34.77 -2.38
N GLN A 65 28.68 -35.66 -1.56
CA GLN A 65 29.00 -37.04 -1.94
C GLN A 65 27.78 -37.75 -2.53
N ILE A 66 27.98 -38.40 -3.69
CA ILE A 66 26.96 -39.22 -4.33
C ILE A 66 26.91 -40.57 -3.62
N LEU A 67 25.79 -40.87 -2.98
CA LEU A 67 25.54 -42.13 -2.27
C LEU A 67 25.07 -43.23 -3.22
N THR A 68 24.19 -42.89 -4.15
CA THR A 68 23.71 -43.81 -5.20
C THR A 68 23.13 -43.03 -6.38
N LYS A 69 22.70 -43.75 -7.41
CA LYS A 69 22.16 -43.20 -8.66
C LYS A 69 20.81 -43.84 -8.98
N LEU A 70 19.80 -43.02 -9.22
CA LEU A 70 18.45 -43.47 -9.57
C LEU A 70 18.18 -43.27 -11.06
N LYS A 71 17.56 -44.27 -11.67
CA LYS A 71 17.14 -44.20 -13.07
C LYS A 71 15.76 -43.56 -13.19
N LYS A 72 15.45 -43.06 -14.39
CA LYS A 72 14.10 -42.60 -14.73
C LYS A 72 13.08 -43.67 -14.38
N GLY A 73 11.99 -43.28 -13.72
CA GLY A 73 10.90 -44.17 -13.32
C GLY A 73 11.10 -44.85 -11.96
N ALA A 74 12.25 -44.68 -11.30
CA ALA A 74 12.45 -45.23 -9.97
C ALA A 74 11.47 -44.59 -8.96
N THR A 75 10.77 -45.41 -8.19
CA THR A 75 9.92 -44.95 -7.08
C THR A 75 10.80 -44.62 -5.88
N VAL A 76 10.51 -43.49 -5.24
CA VAL A 76 11.20 -43.03 -4.04
C VAL A 76 10.18 -42.59 -3.01
N THR A 77 10.46 -42.83 -1.73
CA THR A 77 9.65 -42.31 -0.63
C THR A 77 10.24 -40.97 -0.21
N MET A 78 9.49 -39.89 -0.40
CA MET A 78 9.87 -38.54 0.00
C MET A 78 9.38 -38.27 1.41
N HIS A 79 10.32 -37.87 2.28
CA HIS A 79 10.07 -37.58 3.69
C HIS A 79 9.91 -36.08 3.96
N SER A 80 10.65 -35.25 3.21
CA SER A 80 10.63 -33.80 3.35
C SER A 80 11.13 -33.11 2.05
N GLU A 81 10.77 -31.84 1.88
CA GLU A 81 11.21 -30.98 0.77
C GLU A 81 11.58 -29.59 1.30
N SER A 82 12.74 -29.07 0.92
CA SER A 82 13.21 -27.72 1.28
C SER A 82 14.26 -27.21 0.27
N ASN A 83 14.21 -25.92 -0.09
CA ASN A 83 15.21 -25.26 -0.93
C ASN A 83 15.53 -25.99 -2.27
N GLY A 84 14.52 -26.59 -2.90
CA GLY A 84 14.66 -27.32 -4.17
C GLY A 84 15.25 -28.73 -4.05
N TRP A 85 15.42 -29.25 -2.82
CA TRP A 85 15.88 -30.61 -2.55
C TRP A 85 14.85 -31.39 -1.74
N ALA A 86 14.69 -32.67 -2.09
CA ALA A 86 13.85 -33.64 -1.42
C ALA A 86 14.73 -34.64 -0.67
N GLU A 87 14.43 -34.85 0.61
CA GLU A 87 14.96 -35.97 1.38
C GLU A 87 14.16 -37.22 1.04
N ILE A 88 14.83 -38.21 0.45
CA ILE A 88 14.20 -39.42 -0.06
C ILE A 88 14.82 -40.68 0.54
N THR A 89 14.07 -41.76 0.51
CA THR A 89 14.59 -43.13 0.65
C THR A 89 14.30 -43.90 -0.63
N ALA A 90 15.34 -44.49 -1.20
CA ALA A 90 15.26 -45.32 -2.39
C ALA A 90 16.19 -46.53 -2.24
N ASN A 91 15.65 -47.74 -2.45
CA ASN A 91 16.38 -49.01 -2.29
C ASN A 91 17.09 -49.13 -0.92
N GLY A 92 16.46 -48.67 0.16
CA GLY A 92 17.03 -48.70 1.52
C GLY A 92 18.11 -47.64 1.82
N VAL A 93 18.47 -46.80 0.85
CA VAL A 93 19.43 -45.71 1.02
C VAL A 93 18.70 -44.38 1.20
N LYS A 94 18.99 -43.69 2.31
CA LYS A 94 18.47 -42.34 2.60
C LYS A 94 19.42 -41.27 2.09
N GLY A 95 18.91 -40.26 1.39
CA GLY A 95 19.71 -39.15 0.88
C GLY A 95 18.87 -38.09 0.18
N PHE A 96 19.51 -37.12 -0.46
CA PHE A 96 18.87 -35.95 -1.03
C PHE A 96 18.96 -35.96 -2.56
N VAL A 97 17.86 -35.58 -3.22
CA VAL A 97 17.77 -35.39 -4.67
C VAL A 97 17.09 -34.05 -4.98
N SER A 98 17.33 -33.46 -6.14
CA SER A 98 16.62 -32.24 -6.53
C SER A 98 15.15 -32.55 -6.86
N VAL A 99 14.24 -31.71 -6.37
CA VAL A 99 12.77 -31.89 -6.51
C VAL A 99 12.30 -31.75 -7.95
N ASP A 100 13.04 -31.01 -8.78
CA ASP A 100 12.77 -30.83 -10.21
C ASP A 100 12.77 -32.15 -10.99
N TYR A 101 13.39 -33.18 -10.42
CA TYR A 101 13.46 -34.52 -11.00
C TYR A 101 12.52 -35.51 -10.32
N LEU A 102 11.58 -35.06 -9.49
CA LEU A 102 10.56 -35.89 -8.85
C LEU A 102 9.16 -35.51 -9.31
N SER A 103 8.31 -36.50 -9.55
CA SER A 103 6.91 -36.31 -9.91
C SER A 103 6.01 -37.22 -9.08
N ASN A 104 4.71 -36.87 -8.93
CA ASN A 104 3.77 -37.74 -8.22
C ASN A 104 3.56 -39.07 -8.97
N PRO A 105 3.41 -40.21 -8.26
CA PRO A 105 3.04 -41.48 -8.87
C PRO A 105 1.64 -41.32 -9.45
N THR A 106 1.57 -41.46 -10.76
CA THR A 106 0.31 -41.47 -11.49
C THR A 106 -0.25 -42.87 -11.37
N THR A 107 -1.40 -43.06 -10.73
CA THR A 107 -2.14 -44.31 -10.79
C THR A 107 -2.67 -44.49 -12.21
N THR A 108 -1.85 -45.10 -13.07
CA THR A 108 -2.23 -45.88 -14.25
C THR A 108 -0.98 -46.44 -14.93
N ASN A 109 -0.76 -47.74 -14.74
CA ASN A 109 -0.03 -48.73 -15.55
C ASN A 109 1.16 -48.28 -16.41
N LEU A 110 2.32 -48.84 -16.06
CA LEU A 110 3.49 -49.01 -16.92
C LEU A 110 3.12 -49.69 -18.26
N ILE A 111 3.23 -48.96 -19.36
CA ILE A 111 3.57 -49.51 -20.67
C ILE A 111 4.46 -48.48 -21.40
N ASN A 112 5.68 -48.87 -21.77
CA ASN A 112 6.49 -48.13 -22.74
C ASN A 112 5.74 -48.05 -24.06
N SER A 113 5.11 -46.92 -24.38
CA SER A 113 4.48 -46.72 -25.69
C SER A 113 5.45 -46.06 -26.65
N VAL A 114 6.38 -46.86 -27.20
CA VAL A 114 6.96 -46.56 -28.51
C VAL A 114 5.79 -46.55 -29.50
N SER A 115 5.47 -45.38 -30.07
CA SER A 115 4.35 -45.26 -31.01
C SER A 115 4.86 -44.91 -32.40
N THR A 116 4.40 -45.64 -33.42
CA THR A 116 4.66 -45.31 -34.82
C THR A 116 3.67 -44.24 -35.27
N LYS A 117 4.16 -43.15 -35.87
CA LYS A 117 3.36 -42.08 -36.50
C LYS A 117 3.76 -41.93 -37.97
N THR A 118 2.95 -41.21 -38.75
CA THR A 118 3.28 -40.83 -40.13
C THR A 118 3.47 -39.31 -40.24
N ILE A 119 4.36 -38.89 -41.13
CA ILE A 119 4.55 -37.46 -41.43
C ILE A 119 3.34 -36.92 -42.19
N ASN A 120 2.75 -35.82 -41.70
CA ASN A 120 1.62 -35.14 -42.31
C ASN A 120 2.02 -33.73 -42.76
N VAL A 121 2.60 -33.66 -43.96
CA VAL A 121 2.92 -32.41 -44.68
C VAL A 121 2.16 -32.38 -46.00
N ASN A 122 2.08 -31.22 -46.67
CA ASN A 122 1.41 -31.15 -47.99
C ASN A 122 2.16 -32.02 -49.03
N ALA A 123 1.44 -32.56 -50.02
CA ALA A 123 2.07 -33.39 -51.07
C ALA A 123 3.16 -32.57 -51.79
N GLY A 124 4.37 -33.11 -51.89
CA GLY A 124 5.56 -32.42 -52.42
C GLY A 124 6.37 -31.59 -51.40
N SER A 125 5.89 -31.45 -50.16
CA SER A 125 6.64 -30.81 -49.06
C SER A 125 7.42 -31.85 -48.23
N ASN A 126 8.45 -31.38 -47.53
CA ASN A 126 9.28 -32.22 -46.66
C ASN A 126 9.36 -31.66 -45.24
N LEU A 127 9.33 -32.53 -44.24
CA LEU A 127 9.62 -32.21 -42.86
C LEU A 127 11.12 -32.40 -42.57
N ASN A 128 11.78 -31.38 -42.05
CA ASN A 128 13.20 -31.47 -41.70
C ASN A 128 13.39 -32.26 -40.39
N LEU A 129 14.12 -33.38 -40.45
CA LEU A 129 14.70 -34.08 -39.29
C LEU A 129 15.98 -33.36 -38.88
N ARG A 130 16.04 -32.87 -37.65
CA ARG A 130 17.13 -32.00 -37.16
C ARG A 130 17.92 -32.65 -36.04
N LYS A 131 19.16 -32.19 -35.83
CA LYS A 131 20.04 -32.71 -34.79
C LYS A 131 19.58 -32.33 -33.37
N SER A 132 18.95 -31.16 -33.24
CA SER A 132 18.39 -30.63 -31.99
C SER A 132 16.98 -30.06 -32.22
N PRO A 133 16.12 -29.91 -31.17
CA PRO A 133 14.74 -29.44 -31.30
C PRO A 133 14.63 -27.92 -31.51
N THR A 134 15.30 -27.39 -32.54
CA THR A 134 15.27 -25.96 -32.91
C THR A 134 15.23 -25.80 -34.43
N ILE A 135 14.65 -24.71 -34.94
CA ILE A 135 14.56 -24.45 -36.39
C ILE A 135 15.88 -24.04 -37.05
N SER A 136 16.87 -23.62 -36.25
CA SER A 136 18.22 -23.24 -36.68
C SER A 136 19.20 -24.42 -36.68
N SER A 137 18.83 -25.57 -36.12
CA SER A 137 19.68 -26.76 -36.04
C SER A 137 19.90 -27.42 -37.41
N GLU A 138 21.07 -28.03 -37.58
CA GLU A 138 21.46 -28.83 -38.74
C GLU A 138 20.36 -29.82 -39.16
N VAL A 139 20.04 -29.85 -40.46
CA VAL A 139 19.05 -30.76 -41.04
C VAL A 139 19.74 -32.07 -41.40
N LEU A 140 19.45 -33.12 -40.64
CA LEU A 140 19.98 -34.48 -40.81
C LEU A 140 19.30 -35.25 -41.97
N ALA A 141 18.02 -34.95 -42.23
CA ALA A 141 17.25 -35.54 -43.33
C ALA A 141 15.96 -34.74 -43.64
N LYS A 142 15.33 -35.00 -44.79
CA LYS A 142 14.02 -34.47 -45.20
C LYS A 142 13.03 -35.63 -45.32
N LEU A 143 11.92 -35.57 -44.60
CA LEU A 143 10.93 -36.64 -44.50
C LEU A 143 9.65 -36.26 -45.25
N THR A 144 9.21 -37.10 -46.17
CA THR A 144 8.03 -36.86 -47.03
C THR A 144 6.73 -37.26 -46.33
N LYS A 145 5.61 -36.73 -46.81
CA LYS A 145 4.26 -37.11 -46.35
C LYS A 145 4.07 -38.63 -46.38
N GLY A 146 3.52 -39.19 -45.30
CA GLY A 146 3.26 -40.62 -45.16
C GLY A 146 4.43 -41.43 -44.59
N THR A 147 5.64 -40.86 -44.51
CA THR A 147 6.81 -41.55 -43.94
C THR A 147 6.51 -42.02 -42.52
N VAL A 148 6.63 -43.33 -42.27
CA VAL A 148 6.44 -43.91 -40.94
C VAL A 148 7.67 -43.65 -40.09
N VAL A 149 7.46 -43.09 -38.90
CA VAL A 149 8.52 -42.75 -37.95
C VAL A 149 8.19 -43.35 -36.59
N THR A 150 9.23 -43.80 -35.89
CA THR A 150 9.10 -44.27 -34.51
C THR A 150 9.28 -43.07 -33.58
N VAL A 151 8.26 -42.71 -32.82
CA VAL A 151 8.34 -41.60 -31.86
C VAL A 151 8.90 -42.13 -30.55
N LEU A 152 10.07 -41.62 -30.18
CA LEU A 152 10.79 -42.00 -28.95
C LEU A 152 10.40 -41.09 -27.78
N SER A 153 10.12 -39.81 -28.04
CA SER A 153 9.63 -38.83 -27.05
C SER A 153 9.06 -37.58 -27.73
N GLU A 154 8.09 -36.89 -27.12
CA GLU A 154 7.60 -35.58 -27.57
C GLU A 154 7.63 -34.56 -26.43
N THR A 155 8.19 -33.37 -26.65
CA THR A 155 8.27 -32.29 -25.64
C THR A 155 8.41 -30.93 -26.34
N ASN A 156 7.73 -29.89 -25.84
CA ASN A 156 7.82 -28.51 -26.33
C ASN A 156 7.60 -28.34 -27.84
N GLY A 157 6.65 -29.07 -28.43
CA GLY A 157 6.33 -28.98 -29.87
C GLY A 157 7.30 -29.71 -30.81
N TRP A 158 8.26 -30.44 -30.26
CA TRP A 158 9.22 -31.28 -30.99
C TRP A 158 9.12 -32.75 -30.57
N ALA A 159 9.24 -33.63 -31.55
CA ALA A 159 9.28 -35.08 -31.38
C ALA A 159 10.69 -35.58 -31.70
N LYS A 160 11.31 -36.30 -30.76
CA LYS A 160 12.49 -37.12 -31.05
C LYS A 160 12.01 -38.39 -31.71
N ILE A 161 12.42 -38.60 -32.96
CA ILE A 161 11.99 -39.73 -33.78
C ILE A 161 13.18 -40.53 -34.29
N LYS A 162 12.94 -41.80 -34.57
CA LYS A 162 13.85 -42.70 -35.28
C LYS A 162 13.23 -43.11 -36.60
N VAL A 163 13.97 -42.89 -37.69
CA VAL A 163 13.57 -43.26 -39.06
C VAL A 163 14.79 -43.66 -39.87
N ASN A 164 14.73 -44.81 -40.54
CA ASN A 164 15.83 -45.35 -41.36
C ASN A 164 17.19 -45.39 -40.62
N GLY A 165 17.20 -45.79 -39.35
CA GLY A 165 18.42 -45.91 -38.53
C GLY A 165 18.99 -44.59 -37.99
N LYS A 166 18.43 -43.43 -38.37
CA LYS A 166 18.85 -42.10 -37.87
C LYS A 166 17.89 -41.58 -36.80
N GLU A 167 18.44 -41.01 -35.72
CA GLU A 167 17.69 -40.31 -34.68
C GLU A 167 17.81 -38.80 -34.83
N GLY A 168 16.71 -38.07 -34.66
CA GLY A 168 16.68 -36.62 -34.69
C GLY A 168 15.34 -36.06 -34.25
N TYR A 169 15.18 -34.74 -34.33
CA TYR A 169 14.02 -34.00 -33.89
C TYR A 169 13.23 -33.44 -35.07
N VAL A 170 11.92 -33.63 -35.06
CA VAL A 170 10.96 -33.03 -36.01
C VAL A 170 9.89 -32.28 -35.24
N SER A 171 9.21 -31.32 -35.86
CA SER A 171 8.11 -30.65 -35.16
C SER A 171 6.89 -31.58 -35.05
N SER A 172 6.39 -31.78 -33.82
CA SER A 172 5.31 -32.73 -33.51
C SER A 172 4.00 -32.40 -34.22
N GLN A 173 3.80 -31.14 -34.62
CA GLN A 173 2.60 -30.68 -35.32
C GLN A 173 2.40 -31.36 -36.69
N TYR A 174 3.46 -31.95 -37.26
CA TYR A 174 3.44 -32.65 -38.54
C TYR A 174 3.45 -34.17 -38.37
N LEU A 175 3.13 -34.70 -37.17
CA LEU A 175 3.01 -36.14 -36.92
C LEU A 175 1.55 -36.52 -36.68
N GLN A 176 1.08 -37.57 -37.37
CA GLN A 176 -0.27 -38.13 -37.19
C GLN A 176 -0.21 -39.63 -36.94
N THR A 177 -1.19 -40.17 -36.21
CA THR A 177 -1.30 -41.61 -35.96
C THR A 177 -1.63 -42.37 -37.27
N PRO A 178 -1.02 -43.53 -37.54
CA PRO A 178 -1.29 -44.30 -38.76
C PRO A 178 -2.73 -44.81 -38.75
N LYS A 179 -3.46 -44.63 -39.85
CA LYS A 179 -4.78 -45.24 -40.07
C LYS A 179 -4.59 -46.69 -40.56
N SER A 180 -5.24 -47.65 -39.93
CA SER A 180 -5.30 -49.05 -40.39
C SER A 180 -6.48 -49.29 -41.33
N ASN A 181 -6.18 -49.49 -42.61
CA ASN A 181 -6.52 -50.62 -43.48
C ASN A 181 -6.11 -50.21 -44.91
N SER A 182 -5.01 -50.75 -45.45
CA SER A 182 -4.95 -51.95 -46.34
C SER A 182 -5.60 -51.64 -47.69
N SER A 183 -4.95 -51.67 -48.86
CA SER A 183 -3.78 -52.43 -49.34
C SER A 183 -3.27 -51.91 -50.72
N SER A 184 -1.95 -52.04 -50.94
CA SER A 184 -1.16 -52.24 -52.18
C SER A 184 -1.29 -51.24 -53.38
N THR A 185 -0.30 -50.95 -54.24
CA THR A 185 1.00 -51.56 -54.61
C THR A 185 1.93 -50.48 -55.22
N SER A 186 3.24 -50.77 -55.26
CA SER A 186 4.44 -50.21 -55.95
C SER A 186 4.27 -49.23 -57.15
N THR A 187 5.23 -48.39 -57.62
CA THR A 187 6.69 -48.57 -57.82
C THR A 187 7.30 -47.24 -58.38
N GLY A 188 8.58 -46.90 -58.04
CA GLY A 188 9.55 -46.05 -58.78
C GLY A 188 9.22 -44.54 -59.00
N THR A 189 10.13 -43.58 -59.26
CA THR A 189 11.60 -43.43 -59.33
C THR A 189 11.87 -41.91 -59.56
N THR A 190 12.97 -41.37 -59.00
CA THR A 190 13.88 -40.29 -59.50
C THR A 190 13.41 -38.90 -60.03
N ASP A 191 14.11 -37.86 -59.54
CA ASP A 191 14.66 -36.64 -60.21
C ASP A 191 13.91 -35.28 -60.44
N ASN A 192 14.59 -34.24 -59.91
CA ASN A 192 14.73 -32.76 -60.14
C ASN A 192 13.97 -31.91 -61.22
N LYS A 193 13.44 -30.74 -60.74
CA LYS A 193 13.40 -29.33 -61.30
C LYS A 193 12.47 -28.96 -62.50
N PRO A 194 12.01 -27.69 -62.75
CA PRO A 194 11.53 -26.54 -61.94
C PRO A 194 10.10 -25.99 -62.31
N SER A 195 9.65 -24.95 -61.57
CA SER A 195 8.71 -23.86 -61.95
C SER A 195 7.28 -24.18 -62.42
N THR A 196 6.28 -23.64 -61.71
CA THR A 196 4.91 -23.48 -62.23
C THR A 196 4.48 -22.01 -62.21
N ILE A 197 4.61 -21.36 -63.37
CA ILE A 197 3.92 -20.12 -63.73
C ILE A 197 2.43 -20.47 -63.92
N SER A 198 1.51 -19.70 -63.32
CA SER A 198 0.07 -20.00 -63.38
C SER A 198 -0.77 -18.77 -63.72
N THR A 199 -1.71 -18.89 -64.66
CA THR A 199 -2.65 -17.81 -65.05
C THR A 199 -3.86 -17.78 -64.12
N LYS A 200 -4.23 -16.58 -63.63
CA LYS A 200 -5.36 -16.34 -62.73
C LYS A 200 -6.22 -15.15 -63.19
N ILE A 201 -7.44 -15.03 -62.70
CA ILE A 201 -8.35 -13.90 -62.92
C ILE A 201 -8.48 -13.04 -61.65
N VAL A 202 -8.65 -11.74 -61.83
CA VAL A 202 -8.86 -10.80 -60.73
C VAL A 202 -10.26 -10.95 -60.16
N ASN A 203 -10.37 -11.27 -58.86
CA ASN A 203 -11.62 -11.46 -58.15
C ASN A 203 -11.82 -10.35 -57.09
N VAL A 204 -12.43 -9.25 -57.52
CA VAL A 204 -12.83 -8.11 -56.68
C VAL A 204 -14.33 -7.84 -56.86
N SER A 205 -14.95 -6.98 -56.05
CA SER A 205 -16.37 -6.61 -56.21
C SER A 205 -16.65 -5.94 -57.56
N ALA A 206 -17.87 -6.02 -58.08
CA ALA A 206 -18.22 -5.60 -59.45
C ALA A 206 -17.87 -4.13 -59.79
N ASN A 207 -17.80 -3.26 -58.77
CA ASN A 207 -17.46 -1.83 -58.91
C ASN A 207 -16.10 -1.48 -58.29
N SER A 208 -15.16 -2.44 -58.21
CA SER A 208 -13.84 -2.26 -57.59
C SER A 208 -12.70 -2.66 -58.53
N SER A 209 -11.49 -2.17 -58.23
CA SER A 209 -10.28 -2.50 -58.98
C SER A 209 -9.13 -2.91 -58.04
N LEU A 210 -8.32 -3.86 -58.49
CA LEU A 210 -7.14 -4.38 -57.81
C LEU A 210 -5.91 -3.54 -58.17
N ASN A 211 -5.28 -2.93 -57.16
CA ASN A 211 -4.07 -2.14 -57.35
C ASN A 211 -2.85 -3.05 -57.58
N VAL A 212 -2.15 -2.83 -58.69
CA VAL A 212 -0.82 -3.41 -58.99
C VAL A 212 0.25 -2.42 -58.51
N ARG A 213 1.20 -2.91 -57.71
CA ARG A 213 2.22 -2.08 -57.04
C ARG A 213 3.63 -2.47 -57.45
N ASN A 214 4.57 -1.53 -57.33
CA ASN A 214 5.97 -1.77 -57.70
C ASN A 214 6.71 -2.73 -56.74
N GLN A 215 6.27 -2.84 -55.48
CA GLN A 215 6.83 -3.73 -54.44
C GLN A 215 5.71 -4.43 -53.65
N PRO A 216 5.94 -5.59 -52.99
CA PRO A 216 4.91 -6.39 -52.31
C PRO A 216 4.52 -5.80 -50.93
N ASN A 217 4.09 -4.54 -50.90
CA ASN A 217 3.57 -3.85 -49.71
C ASN A 217 2.57 -2.75 -50.09
N THR A 218 1.74 -2.31 -49.13
CA THR A 218 0.64 -1.36 -49.36
C THR A 218 1.08 0.10 -49.50
N ASN A 219 2.32 0.44 -49.12
CA ASN A 219 2.87 1.80 -49.18
C ASN A 219 3.59 2.07 -50.51
N SER A 220 3.77 1.05 -51.35
CA SER A 220 4.43 1.15 -52.65
C SER A 220 3.54 1.83 -53.70
N THR A 221 4.16 2.56 -54.63
CA THR A 221 3.49 3.27 -55.72
C THR A 221 2.61 2.33 -56.55
N ILE A 222 1.39 2.80 -56.86
CA ILE A 222 0.42 2.07 -57.69
C ILE A 222 0.78 2.34 -59.15
N ILE A 223 1.05 1.28 -59.91
CA ILE A 223 1.48 1.37 -61.29
C ILE A 223 0.37 1.00 -62.29
N LEU A 224 -0.67 0.29 -61.84
CA LEU A 224 -1.86 -0.07 -62.63
C LEU A 224 -3.04 -0.47 -61.72
N LYS A 225 -4.27 -0.41 -62.22
CA LYS A 225 -5.48 -0.95 -61.57
C LYS A 225 -6.18 -1.97 -62.47
N LEU A 226 -6.59 -3.12 -61.92
CA LEU A 226 -7.19 -4.22 -62.67
C LEU A 226 -8.63 -4.48 -62.24
N ASN A 227 -9.56 -4.52 -63.19
CA ASN A 227 -10.98 -4.76 -62.90
C ASN A 227 -11.27 -6.27 -62.71
N LYS A 228 -12.41 -6.57 -62.08
CA LYS A 228 -12.89 -7.95 -61.90
C LYS A 228 -12.91 -8.72 -63.22
N GLY A 229 -12.44 -9.96 -63.20
CA GLY A 229 -12.39 -10.87 -64.35
C GLY A 229 -11.13 -10.76 -65.20
N LYS A 230 -10.29 -9.72 -65.03
CA LYS A 230 -9.07 -9.55 -65.83
C LYS A 230 -8.07 -10.69 -65.56
N GLN A 231 -7.55 -11.31 -66.62
CA GLN A 231 -6.54 -12.36 -66.51
C GLN A 231 -5.13 -11.79 -66.27
N VAL A 232 -4.36 -12.43 -65.41
CA VAL A 232 -2.97 -12.10 -65.05
C VAL A 232 -2.13 -13.37 -64.93
N THR A 233 -0.85 -13.27 -65.30
CA THR A 233 0.09 -14.40 -65.16
C THR A 233 0.85 -14.27 -63.84
N VAL A 234 0.79 -15.28 -62.97
CA VAL A 234 1.45 -15.31 -61.66
C VAL A 234 2.76 -16.10 -61.75
N TYR A 235 3.87 -15.46 -61.37
CA TYR A 235 5.22 -16.05 -61.41
C TYR A 235 5.68 -16.58 -60.05
N SER A 236 5.23 -15.96 -58.96
CA SER A 236 5.56 -16.37 -57.60
C SER A 236 4.56 -15.80 -56.59
N ASN A 237 4.46 -16.44 -55.43
CA ASN A 237 3.64 -15.99 -54.31
C ASN A 237 4.52 -15.96 -53.04
N SER A 238 4.52 -14.84 -52.33
CA SER A 238 5.27 -14.69 -51.08
C SER A 238 4.56 -13.69 -50.17
N ASN A 239 4.40 -14.03 -48.88
CA ASN A 239 3.86 -13.15 -47.84
C ASN A 239 2.54 -12.45 -48.20
N GLY A 240 1.60 -13.15 -48.85
CA GLY A 240 0.29 -12.60 -49.24
C GLY A 240 0.27 -11.75 -50.51
N TRP A 241 1.40 -11.65 -51.23
CA TRP A 241 1.55 -10.96 -52.50
C TRP A 241 1.96 -11.92 -53.63
N SER A 242 1.36 -11.72 -54.80
CA SER A 242 1.68 -12.42 -56.05
C SER A 242 2.46 -11.49 -56.96
N LYS A 243 3.64 -11.92 -57.45
CA LYS A 243 4.32 -11.25 -58.55
C LYS A 243 3.63 -11.63 -59.86
N ILE A 244 3.09 -10.63 -60.56
CA ILE A 244 2.32 -10.82 -61.78
C ILE A 244 2.90 -10.06 -62.97
N LYS A 245 2.57 -10.53 -64.18
CA LYS A 245 2.72 -9.77 -65.43
C LYS A 245 1.38 -9.68 -66.14
N VAL A 246 1.03 -8.46 -66.55
CA VAL A 246 -0.21 -8.15 -67.28
C VAL A 246 0.06 -6.99 -68.23
N GLU A 247 -0.32 -7.13 -69.50
CA GLU A 247 -0.12 -6.10 -70.54
C GLU A 247 1.35 -5.62 -70.65
N GLY A 248 2.28 -6.56 -70.55
CA GLY A 248 3.72 -6.29 -70.68
C GLY A 248 4.39 -5.69 -69.44
N LYS A 249 3.64 -5.25 -68.41
CA LYS A 249 4.17 -4.66 -67.17
C LYS A 249 4.20 -5.67 -66.03
N GLU A 250 5.29 -5.66 -65.26
CA GLU A 250 5.46 -6.49 -64.06
C GLU A 250 5.11 -5.70 -62.79
N GLY A 251 4.47 -6.35 -61.82
CA GLY A 251 4.17 -5.75 -60.53
C GLY A 251 3.60 -6.75 -59.51
N TYR A 252 3.32 -6.28 -58.31
CA TYR A 252 2.82 -7.10 -57.20
C TYR A 252 1.37 -6.75 -56.90
N VAL A 253 0.54 -7.78 -56.78
CA VAL A 253 -0.87 -7.67 -56.34
C VAL A 253 -1.09 -8.56 -55.13
N SER A 254 -2.08 -8.24 -54.29
CA SER A 254 -2.41 -9.12 -53.17
C SER A 254 -3.03 -10.42 -53.69
N SER A 255 -2.44 -11.56 -53.30
CA SER A 255 -2.78 -12.89 -53.82
C SER A 255 -4.22 -13.31 -53.57
N GLN A 256 -4.86 -12.73 -52.54
CA GLN A 256 -6.24 -13.01 -52.15
C GLN A 256 -7.27 -12.58 -53.19
N TYR A 257 -6.90 -11.70 -54.12
CA TYR A 257 -7.78 -11.21 -55.19
C TYR A 257 -7.52 -11.90 -56.53
N LEU A 258 -6.83 -13.04 -56.55
CA LEU A 258 -6.56 -13.82 -57.77
C LEU A 258 -7.13 -15.25 -57.66
N SER A 259 -8.04 -15.62 -58.56
CA SER A 259 -8.63 -16.97 -58.64
C SER A 259 -8.29 -17.68 -59.96
N SER A 260 -8.37 -19.01 -60.02
CA SER A 260 -8.12 -19.79 -61.24
C SER A 260 -9.39 -19.86 -62.09
N SER A 261 -9.32 -19.71 -63.42
CA SER A 261 -10.49 -19.60 -64.30
C SER A 261 -11.10 -20.94 -64.70
N THR A 262 -12.43 -21.06 -64.60
CA THR A 262 -13.27 -21.82 -65.54
C THR A 262 -14.65 -21.18 -65.67
N ASN A 263 -15.06 -20.95 -66.92
CA ASN A 263 -16.25 -20.31 -67.52
C ASN A 263 -17.21 -21.42 -68.06
N ASN A 264 -18.48 -21.28 -68.47
CA ASN A 264 -19.59 -20.31 -68.39
C ASN A 264 -20.82 -20.95 -69.12
N SER A 265 -22.03 -20.35 -69.04
CA SER A 265 -23.20 -20.40 -69.98
C SER A 265 -24.49 -21.07 -69.45
N SER A 266 -25.74 -20.59 -69.61
CA SER A 266 -26.37 -19.32 -70.06
C SER A 266 -27.90 -19.35 -69.75
N GLN A 267 -28.53 -18.15 -69.61
CA GLN A 267 -29.97 -17.78 -69.72
C GLN A 267 -30.97 -18.17 -68.59
N LYS A 268 -31.99 -17.38 -68.19
CA LYS A 268 -32.44 -15.98 -68.43
C LYS A 268 -33.59 -15.67 -67.41
N GLU A 269 -33.61 -14.44 -66.88
CA GLU A 269 -34.65 -13.65 -66.17
C GLU A 269 -35.81 -14.31 -65.37
N THR A 270 -35.97 -13.94 -64.09
CA THR A 270 -37.12 -13.15 -63.55
C THR A 270 -36.97 -12.80 -62.05
N ILE A 271 -37.66 -11.73 -61.65
CA ILE A 271 -37.56 -10.96 -60.40
C ILE A 271 -38.31 -11.62 -59.23
N SER A 272 -37.72 -11.67 -58.01
CA SER A 272 -38.35 -11.34 -56.70
C SER A 272 -37.55 -11.83 -55.47
N THR A 273 -37.14 -10.88 -54.61
CA THR A 273 -37.05 -10.83 -53.11
C THR A 273 -36.61 -12.04 -52.23
N PRO A 274 -36.12 -11.76 -50.99
CA PRO A 274 -34.96 -12.41 -50.39
C PRO A 274 -35.27 -13.48 -49.33
N ASP A 275 -34.18 -14.09 -48.85
CA ASP A 275 -33.96 -14.70 -47.54
C ASP A 275 -33.83 -16.24 -47.52
N LYS A 276 -32.58 -16.71 -47.33
CA LYS A 276 -32.34 -18.01 -46.70
C LYS A 276 -31.08 -17.95 -45.83
N LYS A 277 -31.37 -17.82 -44.54
CA LYS A 277 -30.49 -17.83 -43.37
C LYS A 277 -29.73 -19.17 -43.29
N GLU A 278 -28.39 -19.13 -43.32
CA GLU A 278 -27.57 -20.31 -42.99
C GLU A 278 -27.70 -20.63 -41.49
N ASP A 279 -27.72 -21.92 -41.17
CA ASP A 279 -27.92 -22.40 -39.80
C ASP A 279 -26.76 -21.98 -38.88
N PRO A 280 -27.06 -21.54 -37.65
CA PRO A 280 -26.05 -21.02 -36.73
C PRO A 280 -25.04 -22.10 -36.26
N ILE A 281 -23.74 -21.85 -36.45
CA ILE A 281 -22.65 -22.75 -36.04
C ILE A 281 -22.19 -22.40 -34.61
N THR A 282 -22.13 -23.39 -33.71
CA THR A 282 -21.58 -23.18 -32.35
C THR A 282 -20.04 -23.25 -32.35
N LYS A 283 -19.37 -22.27 -31.73
CA LYS A 283 -17.92 -22.26 -31.45
C LYS A 283 -17.62 -21.86 -30.01
N TYR A 284 -16.36 -21.95 -29.60
CA TYR A 284 -15.86 -21.54 -28.28
C TYR A 284 -14.74 -20.50 -28.41
N VAL A 285 -14.67 -19.58 -27.46
CA VAL A 285 -13.58 -18.59 -27.40
C VAL A 285 -12.25 -19.27 -27.02
N ASN A 286 -11.22 -19.06 -27.84
CA ASN A 286 -9.88 -19.62 -27.70
C ASN A 286 -8.86 -18.50 -27.49
N VAL A 287 -8.73 -18.06 -26.23
CA VAL A 287 -7.72 -17.10 -25.77
C VAL A 287 -7.02 -17.68 -24.53
N SER A 288 -5.83 -17.19 -24.17
CA SER A 288 -5.10 -17.62 -22.97
C SER A 288 -5.96 -17.52 -21.70
N LYS A 289 -5.78 -18.43 -20.73
CA LYS A 289 -6.51 -18.42 -19.46
C LYS A 289 -6.27 -17.07 -18.74
N GLY A 290 -7.34 -16.37 -18.36
CA GLY A 290 -7.29 -15.00 -17.79
C GLY A 290 -7.41 -13.86 -18.81
N SER A 291 -7.32 -14.13 -20.12
CA SER A 291 -7.55 -13.15 -21.19
C SER A 291 -9.02 -13.07 -21.64
N ASN A 292 -9.40 -11.96 -22.28
CA ASN A 292 -10.75 -11.75 -22.83
C ASN A 292 -10.72 -11.39 -24.32
N LEU A 293 -11.63 -11.97 -25.10
CA LEU A 293 -11.89 -11.62 -26.49
C LEU A 293 -12.90 -10.47 -26.58
N ASN A 294 -12.53 -9.37 -27.23
CA ASN A 294 -13.42 -8.21 -27.41
C ASN A 294 -14.45 -8.48 -28.53
N MET A 295 -15.74 -8.48 -28.18
CA MET A 295 -16.88 -8.45 -29.10
C MET A 295 -17.25 -6.99 -29.40
N ARG A 296 -17.30 -6.62 -30.68
CA ARG A 296 -17.43 -5.23 -31.15
C ARG A 296 -18.70 -4.97 -31.95
N SER A 297 -19.06 -3.70 -32.12
CA SER A 297 -20.25 -3.26 -32.88
C SER A 297 -20.13 -3.41 -34.39
N SER A 298 -18.92 -3.52 -34.92
CA SER A 298 -18.64 -3.80 -36.33
C SER A 298 -17.45 -4.74 -36.46
N GLY A 299 -17.32 -5.44 -37.60
CA GLY A 299 -16.20 -6.33 -37.93
C GLY A 299 -14.91 -5.55 -38.22
N SER A 300 -14.45 -4.79 -37.24
CA SER A 300 -13.29 -3.91 -37.32
C SER A 300 -12.71 -3.65 -35.93
N THR A 301 -11.40 -3.44 -35.82
CA THR A 301 -10.75 -3.03 -34.57
C THR A 301 -11.16 -1.63 -34.11
N ASN A 302 -11.74 -0.82 -35.01
CA ASN A 302 -12.28 0.51 -34.71
C ASN A 302 -13.73 0.46 -34.20
N GLY A 303 -14.40 -0.70 -34.24
CA GLY A 303 -15.73 -0.86 -33.67
C GLY A 303 -15.71 -0.78 -32.14
N SER A 304 -16.68 -0.08 -31.56
CA SER A 304 -16.83 0.00 -30.10
C SER A 304 -17.03 -1.38 -29.49
N ILE A 305 -16.42 -1.62 -28.32
CA ILE A 305 -16.51 -2.91 -27.62
C ILE A 305 -17.90 -3.02 -26.97
N ILE A 306 -18.65 -4.05 -27.34
CA ILE A 306 -19.98 -4.39 -26.81
C ILE A 306 -19.86 -5.35 -25.63
N LEU A 307 -18.94 -6.33 -25.68
CA LEU A 307 -18.73 -7.33 -24.62
C LEU A 307 -17.27 -7.81 -24.60
N LYS A 308 -16.82 -8.32 -23.44
CA LYS A 308 -15.54 -9.04 -23.28
C LYS A 308 -15.84 -10.51 -22.97
N LEU A 309 -15.36 -11.44 -23.78
CA LEU A 309 -15.66 -12.87 -23.70
C LEU A 309 -14.46 -13.65 -23.16
N ALA A 310 -14.63 -14.33 -22.02
CA ALA A 310 -13.57 -15.15 -21.42
C ALA A 310 -13.24 -16.39 -22.27
N SER A 311 -12.06 -16.98 -22.02
CA SER A 311 -11.66 -18.26 -22.62
C SER A 311 -12.68 -19.36 -22.31
N GLY A 312 -13.02 -20.17 -23.32
CA GLY A 312 -13.99 -21.27 -23.22
C GLY A 312 -15.46 -20.87 -23.35
N VAL A 313 -15.79 -19.57 -23.47
CA VAL A 313 -17.19 -19.12 -23.63
C VAL A 313 -17.77 -19.67 -24.95
N LYS A 314 -18.96 -20.29 -24.86
CA LYS A 314 -19.75 -20.77 -26.00
C LYS A 314 -20.38 -19.58 -26.74
N VAL A 315 -20.21 -19.54 -28.06
CA VAL A 315 -20.77 -18.50 -28.93
C VAL A 315 -21.47 -19.12 -30.14
N THR A 316 -22.50 -18.43 -30.64
CA THR A 316 -23.22 -18.82 -31.85
C THR A 316 -22.75 -17.96 -33.01
N VAL A 317 -22.12 -18.54 -34.03
CA VAL A 317 -21.69 -17.84 -35.23
C VAL A 317 -22.88 -17.71 -36.19
N LEU A 318 -23.22 -16.46 -36.51
CA LEU A 318 -24.31 -16.09 -37.42
C LEU A 318 -23.81 -15.82 -38.84
N SER A 319 -22.58 -15.32 -38.98
CA SER A 319 -21.88 -15.19 -40.26
C SER A 319 -20.38 -14.98 -40.04
N GLU A 320 -19.55 -15.32 -41.03
CA GLU A 320 -18.11 -15.05 -41.02
C GLU A 320 -17.71 -14.29 -42.29
N SER A 321 -17.02 -13.17 -42.13
CA SER A 321 -16.55 -12.37 -43.26
C SER A 321 -15.34 -11.52 -42.84
N ASN A 322 -14.34 -11.41 -43.70
CA ASN A 322 -13.18 -10.53 -43.50
C ASN A 322 -12.41 -10.75 -42.18
N GLY A 323 -12.28 -12.00 -41.70
CA GLY A 323 -11.57 -12.31 -40.44
C GLY A 323 -12.36 -11.95 -39.17
N TRP A 324 -13.63 -11.57 -39.33
CA TRP A 324 -14.57 -11.32 -38.25
C TRP A 324 -15.74 -12.29 -38.34
N SER A 325 -16.13 -12.82 -37.19
CA SER A 325 -17.35 -13.61 -37.02
C SER A 325 -18.41 -12.71 -36.41
N LYS A 326 -19.54 -12.50 -37.10
CA LYS A 326 -20.74 -11.99 -36.45
C LYS A 326 -21.29 -13.10 -35.59
N ILE A 327 -21.29 -12.89 -34.28
CA ILE A 327 -21.69 -13.88 -33.31
C ILE A 327 -22.86 -13.38 -32.46
N LYS A 328 -23.58 -14.32 -31.86
CA LYS A 328 -24.49 -14.09 -30.74
C LYS A 328 -23.92 -14.77 -29.50
N ALA A 329 -23.67 -13.99 -28.46
CA ALA A 329 -23.22 -14.45 -27.14
C ALA A 329 -23.95 -13.63 -26.08
N TYR A 330 -24.44 -14.30 -25.02
CA TYR A 330 -25.20 -13.65 -23.94
C TYR A 330 -26.33 -12.73 -24.46
N GLY A 331 -27.12 -13.25 -25.40
CA GLY A 331 -28.28 -12.54 -25.98
C GLY A 331 -27.96 -11.37 -26.93
N LYS A 332 -26.72 -10.90 -27.02
CA LYS A 332 -26.29 -9.76 -27.86
C LYS A 332 -25.59 -10.24 -29.13
N GLU A 333 -25.82 -9.54 -30.24
CA GLU A 333 -25.07 -9.72 -31.48
C GLU A 333 -23.89 -8.75 -31.55
N GLY A 334 -22.75 -9.23 -32.05
CA GLY A 334 -21.56 -8.41 -32.25
C GLY A 334 -20.52 -9.15 -33.09
N TYR A 335 -19.38 -8.51 -33.34
CA TYR A 335 -18.32 -9.05 -34.18
C TYR A 335 -17.09 -9.36 -33.34
N VAL A 336 -16.56 -10.58 -33.45
CA VAL A 336 -15.30 -11.00 -32.83
C VAL A 336 -14.32 -11.43 -33.91
N SER A 337 -13.01 -11.39 -33.63
CA SER A 337 -12.04 -11.91 -34.59
C SER A 337 -12.11 -13.44 -34.66
N THR A 338 -12.31 -13.98 -35.87
CA THR A 338 -12.55 -15.42 -36.11
C THR A 338 -11.39 -16.30 -35.63
N GLN A 339 -10.16 -15.77 -35.59
CA GLN A 339 -8.95 -16.50 -35.16
C GLN A 339 -8.99 -16.95 -33.69
N TYR A 340 -9.83 -16.31 -32.86
CA TYR A 340 -10.01 -16.65 -31.45
C TYR A 340 -11.26 -17.51 -31.22
N LEU A 341 -11.79 -18.17 -32.25
CA LEU A 341 -12.89 -19.13 -32.14
C LEU A 341 -12.43 -20.54 -32.54
N THR A 342 -12.83 -21.55 -31.78
CA THR A 342 -12.53 -22.96 -32.04
C THR A 342 -13.79 -23.83 -32.01
N VAL A 343 -13.77 -24.95 -32.74
CA VAL A 343 -14.83 -25.97 -32.73
C VAL A 343 -14.61 -27.05 -31.65
N LYS A 344 -13.44 -27.09 -31.00
CA LYS A 344 -13.10 -28.10 -29.98
C LYS A 344 -13.02 -27.47 -28.59
N SER A 345 -13.84 -27.97 -27.65
CA SER A 345 -13.82 -27.55 -26.25
C SER A 345 -12.56 -28.08 -25.54
N ALA A 346 -11.81 -27.18 -24.90
CA ALA A 346 -10.80 -27.54 -23.91
C ALA A 346 -11.47 -27.49 -22.54
N THR A 347 -11.66 -28.63 -21.89
CA THR A 347 -12.16 -28.67 -20.51
C THR A 347 -11.05 -28.23 -19.54
N PRO A 348 -11.31 -27.20 -18.75
CA PRO A 348 -11.32 -27.34 -17.30
C PRO A 348 -12.76 -27.28 -16.81
N ASP A 349 -13.02 -28.00 -15.73
CA ASP A 349 -14.28 -28.01 -15.00
C ASP A 349 -14.63 -26.57 -14.55
N VAL A 350 -15.48 -25.92 -15.33
CA VAL A 350 -16.17 -24.68 -14.96
C VAL A 350 -17.62 -25.10 -14.76
N LYS A 351 -18.02 -25.22 -13.49
CA LYS A 351 -19.42 -25.26 -13.09
C LYS A 351 -20.15 -24.09 -13.78
N PRO A 352 -21.32 -24.30 -14.41
CA PRO A 352 -21.95 -23.31 -15.27
C PRO A 352 -22.17 -21.97 -14.54
N PRO A 353 -21.87 -20.80 -15.15
CA PRO A 353 -22.41 -19.57 -14.65
C PRO A 353 -23.92 -19.62 -14.87
N VAL A 354 -24.65 -19.45 -13.77
CA VAL A 354 -26.10 -19.29 -13.72
C VAL A 354 -26.52 -18.24 -14.77
N LYS A 355 -27.61 -18.55 -15.48
CA LYS A 355 -28.48 -17.67 -16.29
C LYS A 355 -28.26 -16.19 -15.95
N GLU A 356 -28.00 -15.32 -16.94
CA GLU A 356 -27.98 -13.86 -16.75
C GLU A 356 -29.20 -13.49 -15.90
N GLU A 357 -28.96 -13.19 -14.63
CA GLU A 357 -29.96 -12.57 -13.80
C GLU A 357 -30.21 -11.21 -14.44
N VAL A 358 -31.47 -10.97 -14.78
CA VAL A 358 -31.94 -9.61 -15.00
C VAL A 358 -31.52 -8.85 -13.74
N ILE A 359 -30.54 -7.94 -13.84
CA ILE A 359 -30.14 -7.12 -12.70
C ILE A 359 -31.31 -6.15 -12.47
N ILE A 360 -32.22 -6.57 -11.61
CA ILE A 360 -33.32 -5.79 -11.12
C ILE A 360 -32.78 -4.97 -9.95
N LYS A 361 -32.76 -3.65 -10.14
CA LYS A 361 -32.55 -2.71 -9.05
C LYS A 361 -33.85 -1.97 -8.78
N TYR A 362 -33.92 -1.33 -7.63
CA TYR A 362 -35.03 -0.49 -7.23
C TYR A 362 -34.52 0.93 -7.05
N VAL A 363 -35.32 1.89 -7.48
CA VAL A 363 -35.02 3.30 -7.21
C VAL A 363 -34.99 3.51 -5.69
N ASN A 364 -33.87 4.03 -5.18
CA ASN A 364 -33.62 4.33 -3.78
C ASN A 364 -33.49 5.84 -3.61
N VAL A 365 -34.62 6.50 -3.39
CA VAL A 365 -34.74 7.94 -3.09
C VAL A 365 -35.71 8.08 -1.91
N SER A 366 -35.74 9.20 -1.20
CA SER A 366 -36.70 9.40 -0.09
C SER A 366 -38.14 9.12 -0.54
N SER A 367 -39.00 8.63 0.36
CA SER A 367 -40.38 8.17 0.04
C SER A 367 -41.27 9.22 -0.65
N ASN A 368 -40.92 10.50 -0.57
CA ASN A 368 -41.59 11.62 -1.23
C ASN A 368 -40.81 12.23 -2.42
N SER A 369 -39.74 11.56 -2.89
CA SER A 369 -38.87 12.00 -3.98
C SER A 369 -38.97 11.10 -5.22
N THR A 370 -38.49 11.58 -6.36
CA THR A 370 -38.47 10.84 -7.62
C THR A 370 -37.12 10.94 -8.32
N LEU A 371 -36.66 9.85 -8.94
CA LEU A 371 -35.45 9.79 -9.76
C LEU A 371 -35.74 10.14 -11.23
N ASN A 372 -34.97 11.06 -11.81
CA ASN A 372 -35.14 11.47 -13.21
C ASN A 372 -34.54 10.43 -14.17
N LEU A 373 -35.37 9.87 -15.06
CA LEU A 373 -34.96 9.04 -16.20
C LEU A 373 -34.67 9.94 -17.40
N ARG A 374 -33.42 9.95 -17.88
CA ARG A 374 -32.94 10.90 -18.90
C ARG A 374 -32.65 10.25 -20.25
N SER A 375 -32.64 11.04 -21.31
CA SER A 375 -32.36 10.58 -22.68
C SER A 375 -30.89 10.20 -22.92
N SER A 376 -29.95 10.74 -22.15
CA SER A 376 -28.52 10.41 -22.18
C SER A 376 -27.88 10.49 -20.79
N ALA A 377 -26.68 9.93 -20.62
CA ALA A 377 -25.95 9.81 -19.36
C ALA A 377 -25.32 11.13 -18.87
N THR A 378 -26.14 12.18 -18.73
CA THR A 378 -25.71 13.51 -18.27
C THR A 378 -26.81 14.19 -17.45
N THR A 379 -26.45 15.10 -16.54
CA THR A 379 -27.43 15.87 -15.74
C THR A 379 -28.18 16.94 -16.55
N ASN A 380 -27.66 17.32 -17.72
CA ASN A 380 -28.27 18.31 -18.62
C ASN A 380 -29.20 17.67 -19.66
N ALA A 381 -29.24 16.34 -19.75
CA ALA A 381 -30.08 15.62 -20.70
C ALA A 381 -31.58 15.75 -20.37
N THR A 382 -32.42 15.69 -21.40
CA THR A 382 -33.87 15.82 -21.26
C THR A 382 -34.44 14.72 -20.35
N ILE A 383 -35.33 15.11 -19.43
CA ILE A 383 -36.01 14.19 -18.53
C ILE A 383 -37.18 13.56 -19.29
N THR A 384 -37.13 12.25 -19.47
CA THR A 384 -38.10 11.44 -20.22
C THR A 384 -39.15 10.80 -19.32
N ALA A 385 -38.84 10.61 -18.02
CA ALA A 385 -39.78 10.19 -16.97
C ALA A 385 -39.23 10.50 -15.57
N LYS A 386 -40.08 10.39 -14.54
CA LYS A 386 -39.72 10.44 -13.12
C LYS A 386 -40.13 9.13 -12.46
N LEU A 387 -39.22 8.49 -11.74
CA LEU A 387 -39.39 7.17 -11.12
C LEU A 387 -39.52 7.34 -9.60
N ALA A 388 -40.60 6.85 -8.99
CA ALA A 388 -40.81 6.95 -7.55
C ALA A 388 -39.87 6.00 -6.76
N ASN A 389 -39.70 6.23 -5.46
CA ASN A 389 -38.98 5.29 -4.59
C ASN A 389 -39.57 3.88 -4.69
N GLY A 390 -38.71 2.87 -4.73
CA GLY A 390 -39.10 1.47 -4.90
C GLY A 390 -39.52 1.09 -6.32
N THR A 391 -39.46 1.99 -7.31
CA THR A 391 -39.74 1.63 -8.71
C THR A 391 -38.71 0.62 -9.19
N GLU A 392 -39.20 -0.50 -9.72
CA GLU A 392 -38.36 -1.54 -10.31
C GLU A 392 -37.72 -1.04 -11.61
N VAL A 393 -36.40 -1.22 -11.74
CA VAL A 393 -35.67 -0.89 -12.96
C VAL A 393 -34.82 -2.08 -13.40
N LYS A 394 -34.93 -2.41 -14.68
CA LYS A 394 -34.07 -3.39 -15.33
C LYS A 394 -32.80 -2.71 -15.80
N VAL A 395 -31.66 -3.05 -15.20
CA VAL A 395 -30.36 -2.47 -15.58
C VAL A 395 -29.84 -3.14 -16.86
N LEU A 396 -29.62 -2.34 -17.90
CA LEU A 396 -29.14 -2.79 -19.22
C LEU A 396 -27.62 -2.64 -19.38
N SER A 397 -27.04 -1.61 -18.75
CA SER A 397 -25.59 -1.34 -18.68
C SER A 397 -25.28 -0.26 -17.65
N GLU A 398 -24.08 -0.26 -17.05
CA GLU A 398 -23.60 0.79 -16.14
C GLU A 398 -22.23 1.31 -16.60
N SER A 399 -22.03 2.62 -16.58
CA SER A 399 -20.75 3.27 -16.92
C SER A 399 -20.75 4.71 -16.39
N ASN A 400 -19.61 5.18 -15.89
CA ASN A 400 -19.39 6.58 -15.49
C ASN A 400 -20.46 7.15 -14.53
N GLY A 401 -20.93 6.37 -13.55
CA GLY A 401 -21.95 6.81 -12.57
C GLY A 401 -23.40 6.86 -13.08
N TRP A 402 -23.64 6.32 -14.28
CA TRP A 402 -24.97 6.22 -14.91
C TRP A 402 -25.33 4.78 -15.26
N SER A 403 -26.56 4.40 -14.97
CA SER A 403 -27.17 3.14 -15.40
C SER A 403 -28.11 3.43 -16.55
N LYS A 404 -27.90 2.78 -17.70
CA LYS A 404 -28.93 2.66 -18.73
C LYS A 404 -29.93 1.62 -18.22
N VAL A 405 -31.18 2.03 -18.06
CA VAL A 405 -32.23 1.20 -17.46
C VAL A 405 -33.48 1.18 -18.34
N GLN A 406 -34.26 0.12 -18.20
CA GLN A 406 -35.63 0.05 -18.70
C GLN A 406 -36.58 0.07 -17.49
N ALA A 407 -37.48 1.05 -17.45
CA ALA A 407 -38.47 1.23 -16.38
C ALA A 407 -39.81 1.63 -17.00
N ASN A 408 -40.91 0.97 -16.61
CA ASN A 408 -42.26 1.20 -17.16
C ASN A 408 -42.30 1.19 -18.70
N GLY A 409 -41.55 0.26 -19.34
CA GLY A 409 -41.50 0.12 -20.79
C GLY A 409 -40.67 1.18 -21.54
N LYS A 410 -40.07 2.16 -20.85
CA LYS A 410 -39.20 3.18 -21.46
C LYS A 410 -37.73 2.96 -21.11
N GLU A 411 -36.84 3.14 -22.09
CA GLU A 411 -35.40 3.15 -21.87
C GLU A 411 -34.89 4.57 -21.59
N GLY A 412 -33.94 4.69 -20.67
CA GLY A 412 -33.24 5.93 -20.40
C GLY A 412 -32.07 5.73 -19.44
N TYR A 413 -31.47 6.82 -19.00
CA TYR A 413 -30.33 6.83 -18.09
C TYR A 413 -30.73 7.43 -16.75
N VAL A 414 -30.37 6.73 -15.67
CA VAL A 414 -30.51 7.20 -14.29
C VAL A 414 -29.15 7.15 -13.60
N SER A 415 -28.93 7.94 -12.56
CA SER A 415 -27.66 7.86 -11.83
C SER A 415 -27.62 6.60 -10.97
N THR A 416 -26.51 5.88 -11.01
CA THR A 416 -26.30 4.60 -10.31
C THR A 416 -26.46 4.72 -8.79
N GLN A 417 -26.14 5.90 -8.23
CA GLN A 417 -26.20 6.19 -6.79
C GLN A 417 -27.61 6.09 -6.19
N TYR A 418 -28.66 6.15 -7.03
CA TYR A 418 -30.05 6.06 -6.60
C TYR A 418 -30.69 4.71 -6.94
N LEU A 419 -29.88 3.67 -7.19
CA LEU A 419 -30.36 2.32 -7.46
C LEU A 419 -29.81 1.34 -6.42
N THR A 420 -30.66 0.46 -5.90
CA THR A 420 -30.28 -0.58 -4.93
C THR A 420 -30.75 -1.97 -5.37
N VAL A 421 -30.02 -3.01 -5.01
CA VAL A 421 -30.48 -4.40 -5.15
C VAL A 421 -31.29 -4.74 -3.90
N LYS A 422 -32.54 -5.20 -4.04
CA LYS A 422 -33.38 -5.54 -2.90
C LYS A 422 -32.81 -6.76 -2.18
N SER A 423 -32.44 -6.60 -0.92
CA SER A 423 -32.29 -7.71 0.04
C SER A 423 -33.36 -7.56 1.11
N ALA A 424 -34.41 -8.39 1.00
CA ALA A 424 -35.27 -8.88 2.07
C ALA A 424 -36.42 -9.68 1.45
N THR A 425 -36.54 -10.94 1.82
CA THR A 425 -37.79 -11.72 1.73
C THR A 425 -38.88 -11.07 2.59
N PRO A 426 -40.14 -10.95 2.12
CA PRO A 426 -41.29 -10.55 2.94
C PRO A 426 -42.19 -11.73 3.38
N ASP A 427 -42.96 -11.44 4.45
CA ASP A 427 -44.16 -12.09 5.03
C ASP A 427 -44.00 -13.23 6.06
N VAL A 428 -44.60 -13.20 7.27
CA VAL A 428 -45.82 -12.53 7.80
C VAL A 428 -45.63 -12.03 9.25
N LYS A 429 -46.18 -10.86 9.58
CA LYS A 429 -46.23 -10.20 10.92
C LYS A 429 -47.44 -10.64 11.75
N PRO A 430 -47.40 -10.60 13.11
CA PRO A 430 -48.32 -9.68 13.82
C PRO A 430 -47.58 -8.81 14.87
N PRO A 431 -48.21 -7.72 15.36
CA PRO A 431 -47.71 -6.36 15.19
C PRO A 431 -46.70 -5.96 16.28
N VAL A 432 -45.46 -5.68 15.88
CA VAL A 432 -44.52 -4.93 16.72
C VAL A 432 -44.41 -3.48 16.24
N LYS A 433 -44.51 -2.61 17.23
CA LYS A 433 -44.65 -1.16 17.26
C LYS A 433 -43.47 -0.45 16.57
N GLU A 434 -43.73 0.57 15.76
CA GLU A 434 -42.67 1.43 15.22
C GLU A 434 -41.88 2.04 16.39
N GLU A 435 -40.58 1.76 16.47
CA GLU A 435 -39.72 2.41 17.45
C GLU A 435 -39.57 3.89 17.09
N VAL A 436 -40.14 4.72 17.95
CA VAL A 436 -40.01 6.16 17.89
C VAL A 436 -38.59 6.51 18.30
N ILE A 437 -37.76 6.99 17.36
CA ILE A 437 -36.42 7.50 17.67
C ILE A 437 -36.58 8.83 18.41
N ILE A 438 -36.35 8.82 19.72
CA ILE A 438 -36.36 10.01 20.56
C ILE A 438 -34.93 10.53 20.71
N LYS A 439 -34.73 11.81 20.39
CA LYS A 439 -33.49 12.55 20.68
C LYS A 439 -33.82 13.78 21.52
N TYR A 440 -32.78 14.40 22.07
CA TYR A 440 -32.88 15.62 22.86
C TYR A 440 -32.05 16.72 22.21
N VAL A 441 -32.55 17.94 22.23
CA VAL A 441 -31.81 19.12 21.79
C VAL A 441 -30.57 19.29 22.68
N ASN A 442 -29.39 19.39 22.07
CA ASN A 442 -28.10 19.58 22.72
C ASN A 442 -27.50 20.92 22.24
N VAL A 443 -27.81 21.98 22.99
CA VAL A 443 -27.27 23.34 22.79
C VAL A 443 -26.89 23.90 24.17
N SER A 444 -26.09 24.95 24.26
CA SER A 444 -25.76 25.55 25.57
C SER A 444 -27.01 25.89 26.39
N SER A 445 -26.94 25.82 27.72
CA SER A 445 -28.10 25.92 28.64
C SER A 445 -28.94 27.20 28.48
N ASN A 446 -28.40 28.25 27.87
CA ASN A 446 -29.06 29.53 27.56
C ASN A 446 -29.39 29.72 26.06
N SER A 447 -29.21 28.69 25.23
CA SER A 447 -29.41 28.72 23.77
C SER A 447 -30.67 27.95 23.36
N THR A 448 -31.14 28.20 22.13
CA THR A 448 -32.28 27.48 21.54
C THR A 448 -31.94 27.00 20.13
N LEU A 449 -32.47 25.83 19.75
CA LEU A 449 -32.37 25.25 18.42
C LEU A 449 -33.58 25.66 17.57
N ASN A 450 -33.33 26.25 16.40
CA ASN A 450 -34.40 26.68 15.49
C ASN A 450 -35.03 25.48 14.76
N LEU A 451 -36.33 25.26 14.97
CA LEU A 451 -37.17 24.38 14.15
C LEU A 451 -37.62 25.15 12.91
N ARG A 452 -37.38 24.61 11.72
CA ARG A 452 -37.61 25.30 10.44
C ARG A 452 -38.61 24.58 9.55
N SER A 453 -39.22 25.30 8.61
CA SER A 453 -40.16 24.75 7.63
C SER A 453 -39.51 23.87 6.55
N SER A 454 -38.18 23.95 6.36
CA SER A 454 -37.42 23.16 5.38
C SER A 454 -35.97 22.95 5.86
N ALA A 455 -35.27 21.95 5.31
CA ALA A 455 -33.90 21.56 5.67
C ALA A 455 -32.82 22.54 5.15
N THR A 456 -32.95 23.83 5.46
CA THR A 456 -31.99 24.88 5.08
C THR A 456 -31.91 25.97 6.15
N THR A 457 -30.79 26.68 6.25
CA THR A 457 -30.60 27.79 7.20
C THR A 457 -31.41 29.04 6.86
N ASN A 458 -31.88 29.16 5.60
CA ASN A 458 -32.69 30.27 5.12
C ASN A 458 -34.21 30.03 5.25
N ALA A 459 -34.62 28.81 5.63
CA ALA A 459 -36.03 28.47 5.80
C ALA A 459 -36.64 29.18 7.02
N THR A 460 -37.94 29.45 6.95
CA THR A 460 -38.68 30.14 8.02
C THR A 460 -38.61 29.35 9.33
N ILE A 461 -38.34 30.05 10.44
CA ILE A 461 -38.28 29.46 11.78
C ILE A 461 -39.72 29.32 12.29
N THR A 462 -40.16 28.09 12.50
CA THR A 462 -41.51 27.75 12.95
C THR A 462 -41.61 27.58 14.48
N ALA A 463 -40.49 27.30 15.15
CA ALA A 463 -40.36 27.32 16.61
C ALA A 463 -38.87 27.39 17.05
N LYS A 464 -38.64 27.63 18.35
CA LYS A 464 -37.32 27.54 19.00
C LYS A 464 -37.39 26.51 20.13
N LEU A 465 -36.47 25.55 20.14
CA LEU A 465 -36.44 24.42 21.07
C LEU A 465 -35.31 24.64 22.08
N ALA A 466 -35.61 24.60 23.38
CA ALA A 466 -34.60 24.79 24.43
C ALA A 466 -33.68 23.56 24.57
N ASN A 467 -32.52 23.72 25.20
CA ASN A 467 -31.66 22.58 25.55
C ASN A 467 -32.45 21.52 26.35
N GLY A 468 -32.24 20.25 26.03
CA GLY A 468 -32.95 19.12 26.61
C GLY A 468 -34.38 18.91 26.10
N THR A 469 -34.87 19.72 25.14
CA THR A 469 -36.21 19.48 24.54
C THR A 469 -36.23 18.13 23.84
N GLU A 470 -37.22 17.30 24.18
CA GLU A 470 -37.46 16.02 23.52
C GLU A 470 -37.98 16.24 22.09
N VAL A 471 -37.37 15.53 21.13
CA VAL A 471 -37.81 15.55 19.74
C VAL A 471 -37.96 14.12 19.21
N LYS A 472 -39.11 13.87 18.57
CA LYS A 472 -39.33 12.64 17.81
C LYS A 472 -38.72 12.79 16.43
N VAL A 473 -37.68 12.02 16.14
CA VAL A 473 -37.00 12.05 14.84
C VAL A 473 -37.79 11.23 13.82
N LEU A 474 -38.24 11.89 12.75
CA LEU A 474 -39.00 11.29 11.66
C LEU A 474 -38.09 10.88 10.49
N SER A 475 -37.02 11.63 10.24
CA SER A 475 -35.96 11.28 9.27
C SER A 475 -34.70 12.14 9.45
N GLU A 476 -33.54 11.70 8.96
CA GLU A 476 -32.28 12.46 8.98
C GLU A 476 -31.60 12.41 7.61
N SER A 477 -31.15 13.54 7.08
CA SER A 477 -30.44 13.63 5.79
C SER A 477 -29.69 14.95 5.68
N ASN A 478 -28.48 14.93 5.10
CA ASN A 478 -27.69 16.13 4.79
C ASN A 478 -27.48 17.10 5.97
N GLY A 479 -27.27 16.58 7.19
CA GLY A 479 -27.05 17.38 8.40
C GLY A 479 -28.32 18.02 9.00
N TRP A 480 -29.50 17.64 8.51
CA TRP A 480 -30.80 18.05 9.03
C TRP A 480 -31.65 16.84 9.44
N SER A 481 -32.32 16.95 10.58
CA SER A 481 -33.31 15.98 11.06
C SER A 481 -34.70 16.58 10.90
N LYS A 482 -35.60 15.89 10.20
CA LYS A 482 -37.04 16.18 10.27
C LYS A 482 -37.55 15.63 11.60
N VAL A 483 -38.10 16.50 12.43
CA VAL A 483 -38.52 16.16 13.78
C VAL A 483 -39.94 16.63 14.05
N GLN A 484 -40.62 15.95 14.98
CA GLN A 484 -41.84 16.41 15.62
C GLN A 484 -41.51 16.81 17.06
N ALA A 485 -41.76 18.07 17.40
CA ALA A 485 -41.52 18.62 18.73
C ALA A 485 -42.69 19.54 19.11
N ASN A 486 -43.23 19.41 20.33
CA ASN A 486 -44.40 20.17 20.81
C ASN A 486 -45.60 20.15 19.84
N GLY A 487 -45.87 18.99 19.22
CA GLY A 487 -46.98 18.81 18.27
C GLY A 487 -46.77 19.43 16.89
N LYS A 488 -45.61 20.05 16.60
CA LYS A 488 -45.28 20.63 15.29
C LYS A 488 -44.18 19.84 14.59
N GLU A 489 -44.33 19.66 13.28
CA GLU A 489 -43.28 19.10 12.43
C GLU A 489 -42.39 20.21 11.85
N GLY A 490 -41.08 19.94 11.75
CA GLY A 490 -40.13 20.83 11.10
C GLY A 490 -38.75 20.20 11.00
N TYR A 491 -37.77 20.99 10.58
CA TYR A 491 -36.39 20.57 10.38
C TYR A 491 -35.47 21.28 11.36
N VAL A 492 -34.61 20.53 12.04
CA VAL A 492 -33.54 21.04 12.90
C VAL A 492 -32.19 20.50 12.41
N SER A 493 -31.09 21.16 12.76
CA SER A 493 -29.78 20.62 12.39
C SER A 493 -29.41 19.44 13.31
N THR A 494 -29.04 18.31 12.71
CA THR A 494 -28.79 17.04 13.40
C THR A 494 -27.67 17.12 14.42
N GLN A 495 -26.68 17.99 14.20
CA GLN A 495 -25.54 18.19 15.10
C GLN A 495 -25.93 18.66 16.50
N TYR A 496 -27.13 19.23 16.66
CA TYR A 496 -27.67 19.70 17.93
C TYR A 496 -28.69 18.73 18.52
N LEU A 497 -28.68 17.46 18.10
CA LEU A 497 -29.51 16.41 18.67
C LEU A 497 -28.63 15.31 19.25
N THR A 498 -28.97 14.82 20.44
CA THR A 498 -28.27 13.71 21.11
C THR A 498 -29.25 12.64 21.56
N VAL A 499 -28.82 11.37 21.54
CA VAL A 499 -29.52 10.29 22.25
C VAL A 499 -29.06 10.36 23.70
N LYS A 500 -29.98 10.48 24.66
CA LYS A 500 -29.61 10.62 26.07
C LYS A 500 -28.85 9.37 26.52
N SER A 501 -27.56 9.52 26.84
CA SER A 501 -26.80 8.54 27.60
C SER A 501 -26.09 9.23 28.76
N ALA A 502 -26.78 9.24 29.89
CA ALA A 502 -26.26 9.20 31.25
C ALA A 502 -27.48 8.98 32.15
N THR A 503 -27.43 7.93 32.97
CA THR A 503 -28.33 7.78 34.11
C THR A 503 -28.20 9.00 35.05
N PRO A 504 -29.28 9.35 35.77
CA PRO A 504 -29.42 10.61 36.47
C PRO A 504 -28.73 10.61 37.84
N ASP A 505 -28.25 11.80 38.19
CA ASP A 505 -27.84 12.25 39.51
C ASP A 505 -28.94 12.02 40.57
N VAL A 506 -28.54 11.55 41.75
CA VAL A 506 -29.08 12.08 43.01
C VAL A 506 -27.89 12.71 43.73
N LYS A 507 -27.76 14.03 43.58
CA LYS A 507 -26.82 14.87 44.32
C LYS A 507 -27.56 15.60 45.46
N PRO A 508 -26.89 15.83 46.60
CA PRO A 508 -26.87 17.18 47.14
C PRO A 508 -25.42 17.64 47.42
N PRO A 509 -25.19 18.95 47.57
CA PRO A 509 -24.67 19.85 46.56
C PRO A 509 -23.14 20.05 46.65
N VAL A 510 -22.50 20.33 45.52
CA VAL A 510 -21.09 20.76 45.49
C VAL A 510 -20.98 21.89 44.46
N LYS A 511 -20.71 23.07 45.01
CA LYS A 511 -20.15 24.32 44.49
C LYS A 511 -19.78 24.37 43.00
N GLU A 512 -20.30 25.38 42.31
CA GLU A 512 -19.72 25.90 41.06
C GLU A 512 -18.30 26.39 41.33
N GLU A 513 -17.28 25.85 40.65
CA GLU A 513 -15.94 26.43 40.67
C GLU A 513 -15.94 27.72 39.86
N VAL A 514 -15.74 28.83 40.56
CA VAL A 514 -15.55 30.15 40.00
C VAL A 514 -14.11 30.22 39.49
N ILE A 515 -13.92 30.28 38.17
CA ILE A 515 -12.59 30.48 37.57
C ILE A 515 -12.23 31.96 37.71
N ILE A 516 -11.24 32.26 38.55
CA ILE A 516 -10.72 33.60 38.80
C ILE A 516 -9.38 33.75 38.09
N LYS A 517 -9.24 34.80 37.27
CA LYS A 517 -7.98 35.21 36.64
C LYS A 517 -7.66 36.67 36.99
N TYR A 518 -6.45 37.11 36.70
CA TYR A 518 -5.96 38.46 36.94
C TYR A 518 -5.49 39.10 35.64
N VAL A 519 -5.78 40.39 35.46
CA VAL A 519 -5.33 41.13 34.28
C VAL A 519 -3.80 41.24 34.26
N ASP A 520 -3.17 40.75 33.20
CA ASP A 520 -1.72 40.77 33.00
C ASP A 520 -1.37 41.67 31.81
N VAL A 521 -1.05 42.93 32.13
CA VAL A 521 -0.62 43.97 31.19
C VAL A 521 0.56 44.73 31.82
N SER A 522 1.32 45.52 31.07
CA SER A 522 2.43 46.30 31.66
C SER A 522 1.94 47.28 32.74
N SER A 523 2.80 47.62 33.71
CA SER A 523 2.44 48.38 34.93
C SER A 523 1.74 49.73 34.69
N ASN A 524 1.89 50.32 33.49
CA ASN A 524 1.27 51.58 33.09
C ASN A 524 0.14 51.40 32.04
N SER A 525 -0.31 50.17 31.78
CA SER A 525 -1.33 49.84 30.78
C SER A 525 -2.65 49.40 31.40
N THR A 526 -3.71 49.40 30.59
CA THR A 526 -5.03 48.88 30.98
C THR A 526 -5.62 47.97 29.90
N LEU A 527 -6.36 46.95 30.33
CA LEU A 527 -7.08 46.01 29.46
C LEU A 527 -8.51 46.52 29.22
N ASN A 528 -8.93 46.62 27.96
CA ASN A 528 -10.25 47.12 27.60
C ASN A 528 -11.33 46.02 27.76
N LEU A 529 -12.33 46.25 28.60
CA LEU A 529 -13.54 45.44 28.73
C LEU A 529 -14.58 45.90 27.73
N ARG A 530 -15.00 45.04 26.80
CA ARG A 530 -15.83 45.41 25.65
C ARG A 530 -17.23 44.78 25.68
N SER A 531 -18.18 45.39 24.96
CA SER A 531 -19.56 44.89 24.87
C SER A 531 -19.71 43.59 24.06
N SER A 532 -18.76 43.27 23.19
CA SER A 532 -18.69 42.00 22.45
C SER A 532 -17.23 41.59 22.16
N ALA A 533 -17.01 40.32 21.78
CA ALA A 533 -15.68 39.73 21.49
C ALA A 533 -15.08 40.24 20.16
N SER A 534 -14.68 41.52 20.13
CA SER A 534 -14.07 42.17 18.97
C SER A 534 -13.27 43.42 19.37
N THR A 535 -12.15 43.68 18.71
CA THR A 535 -11.34 44.91 18.92
C THR A 535 -12.06 46.19 18.49
N ASN A 536 -13.11 46.06 17.65
CA ASN A 536 -13.95 47.18 17.20
C ASN A 536 -15.19 47.41 18.07
N ALA A 537 -15.43 46.56 19.08
CA ALA A 537 -16.58 46.70 19.97
C ALA A 537 -16.39 47.83 20.99
N THR A 538 -17.50 48.44 21.43
CA THR A 538 -17.51 49.56 22.37
C THR A 538 -16.82 49.18 23.69
N ILE A 539 -15.91 50.04 24.14
CA ILE A 539 -15.20 49.87 25.42
C ILE A 539 -16.14 50.31 26.54
N THR A 540 -16.45 49.38 27.43
CA THR A 540 -17.39 49.55 28.56
C THR A 540 -16.67 49.82 29.89
N ALA A 541 -15.40 49.40 30.01
CA ALA A 541 -14.50 49.73 31.11
C ALA A 541 -13.03 49.47 30.72
N LYS A 542 -12.09 49.95 31.55
CA LYS A 542 -10.65 49.65 31.46
C LYS A 542 -10.18 49.04 32.77
N LEU A 543 -9.46 47.92 32.71
CA LEU A 543 -9.03 47.12 33.86
C LEU A 543 -7.52 47.28 34.03
N ALA A 544 -7.05 47.61 35.24
CA ALA A 544 -5.62 47.77 35.52
C ALA A 544 -4.92 46.41 35.72
N LYS A 545 -3.58 46.38 35.65
CA LYS A 545 -2.80 45.18 35.97
C LYS A 545 -3.17 44.64 37.36
N GLY A 546 -3.32 43.33 37.48
CA GLY A 546 -3.71 42.65 38.71
C GLY A 546 -5.20 42.71 39.06
N THR A 547 -6.04 43.35 38.22
CA THR A 547 -7.50 43.36 38.44
C THR A 547 -8.05 41.94 38.36
N GLU A 548 -8.79 41.53 39.40
CA GLU A 548 -9.46 40.24 39.45
C GLU A 548 -10.64 40.19 38.49
N VAL A 549 -10.72 39.13 37.68
CA VAL A 549 -11.81 38.89 36.76
C VAL A 549 -12.37 37.48 36.94
N LYS A 550 -13.69 37.37 37.06
CA LYS A 550 -14.39 36.10 37.04
C LYS A 550 -14.62 35.70 35.58
N VAL A 551 -14.00 34.60 35.14
CA VAL A 551 -14.15 34.10 33.78
C VAL A 551 -15.44 33.30 33.66
N LEU A 552 -16.34 33.74 32.78
CA LEU A 552 -17.63 33.11 32.53
C LEU A 552 -17.58 32.15 31.34
N SER A 553 -16.74 32.44 30.34
CA SER A 553 -16.50 31.57 29.17
C SER A 553 -15.30 32.06 28.35
N GLU A 554 -14.59 31.17 27.64
CA GLU A 554 -13.47 31.53 26.74
C GLU A 554 -13.69 30.93 25.33
N SER A 555 -13.48 31.73 24.28
CA SER A 555 -13.58 31.26 22.88
C SER A 555 -12.88 32.21 21.92
N ASN A 556 -12.18 31.67 20.91
CA ASN A 556 -11.55 32.43 19.82
C ASN A 556 -10.64 33.58 20.29
N GLY A 557 -9.87 33.37 21.36
CA GLY A 557 -8.96 34.39 21.93
C GLY A 557 -9.62 35.47 22.78
N TRP A 558 -10.92 35.35 23.07
CA TRP A 558 -11.66 36.27 23.95
C TRP A 558 -12.28 35.55 25.14
N SER A 559 -12.17 36.15 26.33
CA SER A 559 -12.80 35.70 27.56
C SER A 559 -13.99 36.61 27.87
N LYS A 560 -15.20 36.05 28.03
CA LYS A 560 -16.32 36.74 28.64
C LYS A 560 -16.09 36.73 30.15
N VAL A 561 -15.98 37.91 30.74
CA VAL A 561 -15.62 38.08 32.15
C VAL A 561 -16.59 38.99 32.88
N GLN A 562 -16.69 38.80 34.19
CA GLN A 562 -17.31 39.74 35.10
C GLN A 562 -16.21 40.37 35.96
N ALA A 563 -16.07 41.70 35.87
CA ALA A 563 -15.07 42.47 36.61
C ALA A 563 -15.74 43.75 37.14
N ASN A 564 -15.53 44.07 38.42
CA ASN A 564 -16.13 45.24 39.09
C ASN A 564 -17.67 45.33 38.91
N GLY A 565 -18.37 44.19 38.97
CA GLY A 565 -19.84 44.12 38.84
C GLY A 565 -20.38 44.30 37.41
N LYS A 566 -19.53 44.44 36.39
CA LYS A 566 -19.93 44.55 34.98
C LYS A 566 -19.48 43.33 34.17
N GLU A 567 -20.34 42.85 33.28
CA GLU A 567 -20.00 41.81 32.32
C GLU A 567 -19.51 42.41 30.99
N GLY A 568 -18.49 41.79 30.40
CA GLY A 568 -18.00 42.16 29.08
C GLY A 568 -16.97 41.15 28.57
N TYR A 569 -16.30 41.48 27.47
CA TYR A 569 -15.31 40.65 26.82
C TYR A 569 -13.92 41.30 26.85
N VAL A 570 -12.90 40.53 27.20
CA VAL A 570 -11.48 40.93 27.17
C VAL A 570 -10.69 39.92 26.33
N SER A 571 -9.52 40.32 25.81
CA SER A 571 -8.62 39.35 25.15
C SER A 571 -8.05 38.38 26.18
N SER A 572 -8.14 37.08 25.92
CA SER A 572 -7.72 36.03 26.84
C SER A 572 -6.21 36.02 27.09
N GLU A 573 -5.43 36.58 26.16
CA GLU A 573 -3.96 36.63 26.23
C GLU A 573 -3.43 37.54 27.36
N PHE A 574 -4.26 38.44 27.88
CA PHE A 574 -3.91 39.38 28.96
C PHE A 574 -4.54 38.98 30.29
N LEU A 575 -4.84 37.68 30.48
CA LEU A 575 -5.34 37.12 31.73
C LEU A 575 -4.39 36.03 32.23
N SER A 576 -4.05 36.09 33.52
CA SER A 576 -3.13 35.17 34.19
C SER A 576 -3.79 34.50 35.40
N ASP A 577 -3.46 33.24 35.66
CA ASP A 577 -3.94 32.49 36.81
C ASP A 577 -3.20 32.87 38.12
N LYS A 578 -2.18 33.74 38.05
CA LYS A 578 -1.37 34.19 39.20
C LYS A 578 -1.54 35.67 39.45
N LYS A 579 -1.85 36.05 40.69
CA LYS A 579 -1.88 37.44 41.16
C LYS A 579 -0.46 37.89 41.50
N GLU A 580 0.12 38.81 40.74
CA GLU A 580 1.38 39.46 41.13
C GLU A 580 1.12 40.49 42.25
N ASN A 581 1.91 40.41 43.33
CA ASN A 581 1.85 41.35 44.46
C ASN A 581 2.56 42.66 44.10
N ILE A 582 1.81 43.75 44.00
CA ILE A 582 2.34 45.11 43.97
C ILE A 582 2.77 45.47 45.40
N LYS A 583 4.06 45.70 45.64
CA LYS A 583 4.56 46.37 46.85
C LYS A 583 4.68 47.86 46.55
N GLU A 584 3.83 48.66 47.18
CA GLU A 584 3.95 50.12 47.26
C GLU A 584 5.06 50.50 48.26
N GLU A 585 5.83 51.53 47.90
CA GLU A 585 6.71 52.27 48.81
C GLU A 585 5.86 53.18 49.69
N ASP A 586 6.06 53.15 51.02
CA ASP A 586 5.96 54.37 51.83
C ASP A 586 6.88 54.31 53.05
N SER A 587 7.16 55.53 53.48
CA SER A 587 8.22 56.15 54.25
C SER A 587 8.18 55.92 55.76
N SER A 588 9.33 56.23 56.36
CA SER A 588 9.53 56.84 57.69
C SER A 588 9.96 55.95 58.87
N VAL A 589 10.77 56.61 59.69
CA VAL A 589 11.77 56.12 60.65
C VAL A 589 11.16 55.85 62.04
N LYS A 590 11.59 54.78 62.74
CA LYS A 590 12.19 54.77 64.10
C LYS A 590 12.29 53.36 64.70
N THR A 591 13.48 53.06 65.25
CA THR A 591 13.84 51.98 66.21
C THR A 591 13.18 52.20 67.59
N PRO A 592 13.22 51.28 68.60
CA PRO A 592 14.08 50.09 68.74
C PRO A 592 13.45 48.80 69.36
N ASP A 593 14.26 47.74 69.30
CA ASP A 593 14.54 46.74 70.34
C ASP A 593 13.86 45.36 70.37
N ASN A 594 14.78 44.41 70.55
CA ASN A 594 14.73 43.09 71.16
C ASN A 594 14.55 41.79 70.35
N GLN A 595 15.46 40.88 70.69
CA GLN A 595 15.76 39.53 70.18
C GLN A 595 14.56 38.57 70.37
N ASP A 596 14.37 37.50 69.59
CA ASP A 596 15.23 36.32 69.54
C ASP A 596 14.78 35.34 68.42
N SER A 597 15.71 34.49 67.96
CA SER A 597 15.54 33.23 67.19
C SER A 597 14.88 33.26 65.78
N GLU A 598 15.72 33.25 64.73
CA GLU A 598 15.32 32.98 63.34
C GLU A 598 15.31 31.46 63.04
N GLU A 599 14.15 30.91 62.65
CA GLU A 599 14.09 29.67 61.87
C GLU A 599 14.60 29.93 60.45
N LEU A 600 15.69 29.24 60.08
CA LEU A 600 16.31 29.33 58.75
C LEU A 600 15.40 28.67 57.70
N ILE A 601 14.78 29.49 56.85
CA ILE A 601 14.06 29.02 55.67
C ILE A 601 15.08 28.84 54.55
N THR A 602 15.62 27.63 54.40
CA THR A 602 16.54 27.29 53.30
C THR A 602 15.79 27.30 51.97
N THR A 603 16.32 28.00 50.96
CA THR A 603 15.69 28.10 49.62
C THR A 603 16.58 27.43 48.58
N ILE A 604 16.01 26.53 47.76
CA ILE A 604 16.74 25.88 46.65
C ILE A 604 16.79 26.80 45.43
N LYS A 605 18.00 27.01 44.88
CA LYS A 605 18.24 27.76 43.62
C LYS A 605 19.14 26.96 42.67
N TYR A 606 19.24 27.40 41.42
CA TYR A 606 20.06 26.81 40.37
C TYR A 606 21.10 27.80 39.85
N VAL A 607 22.31 27.32 39.58
CA VAL A 607 23.40 28.14 39.01
C VAL A 607 23.06 28.56 37.58
N ASN A 608 22.93 29.87 37.35
CA ASN A 608 22.58 30.49 36.08
C ASN A 608 23.76 31.30 35.51
N VAL A 609 24.79 30.60 35.05
CA VAL A 609 25.91 31.17 34.29
C VAL A 609 25.79 30.81 32.81
N THR A 610 26.46 31.54 31.92
CA THR A 610 26.49 31.25 30.48
C THR A 610 26.92 29.81 30.19
N SER A 611 26.38 29.20 29.13
CA SER A 611 26.79 27.87 28.65
C SER A 611 28.32 27.73 28.60
N GLY A 612 28.86 26.61 29.09
CA GLY A 612 30.32 26.36 29.17
C GLY A 612 31.08 27.13 30.27
N SER A 613 30.43 28.04 30.99
CA SER A 613 31.04 28.78 32.12
C SER A 613 30.79 28.08 33.47
N SER A 614 31.51 28.51 34.51
CA SER A 614 31.32 28.02 35.89
C SER A 614 31.30 29.16 36.90
N LEU A 615 30.42 29.05 37.89
CA LEU A 615 30.31 29.96 39.03
C LEU A 615 31.34 29.58 40.10
N LYS A 616 32.17 30.53 40.53
CA LYS A 616 33.19 30.27 41.55
C LYS A 616 32.59 30.45 42.95
N MET A 617 32.49 29.36 43.72
CA MET A 617 32.18 29.39 45.15
C MET A 617 33.46 29.62 45.95
N ARG A 618 33.40 30.50 46.94
CA ARG A 618 34.55 31.04 47.66
C ARG A 618 34.41 30.88 49.15
N ASN A 619 35.52 30.94 49.88
CA ASN A 619 35.52 30.80 51.34
C ASN A 619 35.05 32.05 52.09
N LYS A 620 34.92 33.19 51.41
CA LYS A 620 34.37 34.46 51.94
C LYS A 620 33.60 35.20 50.83
N PRO A 621 32.63 36.08 51.16
CA PRO A 621 31.84 36.84 50.18
C PRO A 621 32.65 38.00 49.56
N SER A 622 33.68 37.67 48.78
CA SER A 622 34.54 38.63 48.09
C SER A 622 35.11 38.03 46.80
N THR A 623 35.25 38.84 45.75
CA THR A 623 35.85 38.43 44.47
C THR A 623 37.32 38.08 44.57
N ASP A 624 38.01 38.56 45.61
CA ASP A 624 39.43 38.31 45.88
C ASP A 624 39.66 37.10 46.80
N ALA A 625 38.58 36.50 47.35
CA ALA A 625 38.66 35.36 48.25
C ALA A 625 39.03 34.05 47.52
N SER A 626 39.66 33.11 48.23
CA SER A 626 40.06 31.82 47.65
C SER A 626 38.84 31.02 47.17
N VAL A 627 38.94 30.45 45.97
CA VAL A 627 37.90 29.62 45.36
C VAL A 627 37.94 28.23 46.00
N ILE A 628 36.80 27.77 46.51
CA ILE A 628 36.60 26.42 47.07
C ILE A 628 36.21 25.45 45.94
N VAL A 629 35.19 25.81 45.14
CA VAL A 629 34.66 24.93 44.07
C VAL A 629 34.11 25.76 42.91
N LYS A 630 34.08 25.19 41.71
CA LYS A 630 33.45 25.76 40.51
C LYS A 630 32.15 25.02 40.22
N LEU A 631 31.03 25.72 40.21
CA LEU A 631 29.71 25.16 40.00
C LEU A 631 29.29 25.35 38.54
N ALA A 632 28.93 24.26 37.87
CA ALA A 632 28.44 24.30 36.50
C ALA A 632 27.02 24.92 36.42
N ARG A 633 26.64 25.39 35.23
CA ARG A 633 25.26 25.82 34.95
C ARG A 633 24.27 24.72 35.32
N SER A 634 23.13 25.14 35.87
CA SER A 634 21.99 24.29 36.29
C SER A 634 22.25 23.36 37.46
N VAL A 635 23.40 23.47 38.14
CA VAL A 635 23.65 22.83 39.44
C VAL A 635 22.68 23.41 40.48
N GLU A 636 22.03 22.53 41.23
CA GLU A 636 21.16 22.87 42.33
C GLU A 636 21.98 23.21 43.59
N VAL A 637 21.63 24.29 44.28
CA VAL A 637 22.30 24.75 45.50
C VAL A 637 21.28 25.10 46.58
N GLU A 638 21.59 24.73 47.81
CA GLU A 638 20.81 25.13 48.98
C GLU A 638 21.32 26.49 49.46
N VAL A 639 20.47 27.53 49.42
CA VAL A 639 20.82 28.87 49.88
C VAL A 639 20.50 29.00 51.37
N LEU A 640 21.54 29.17 52.17
CA LEU A 640 21.46 29.29 53.62
C LEU A 640 21.24 30.75 54.07
N SER A 641 21.79 31.72 53.33
CA SER A 641 21.59 33.15 53.58
C SER A 641 22.02 33.99 52.37
N GLU A 642 21.43 35.17 52.15
CA GLU A 642 21.85 36.11 51.11
C GLU A 642 22.11 37.49 51.72
N SER A 643 23.26 38.09 51.42
CA SER A 643 23.59 39.44 51.88
C SER A 643 24.63 40.09 50.97
N ASN A 644 24.47 41.38 50.69
CA ASN A 644 25.42 42.20 49.93
C ASN A 644 25.82 41.60 48.56
N GLY A 645 24.88 40.99 47.85
CA GLY A 645 25.11 40.38 46.53
C GLY A 645 25.77 39.00 46.58
N TRP A 646 25.98 38.43 47.77
CA TRP A 646 26.53 37.08 47.95
C TRP A 646 25.51 36.16 48.62
N SER A 647 25.42 34.94 48.10
CA SER A 647 24.70 33.83 48.71
C SER A 647 25.68 32.93 49.45
N LYS A 648 25.47 32.71 50.75
CA LYS A 648 26.05 31.58 51.45
C LYS A 648 25.23 30.35 51.07
N ILE A 649 25.89 29.38 50.46
CA ILE A 649 25.25 28.17 49.95
C ILE A 649 25.89 26.93 50.55
N ASN A 650 25.10 25.86 50.64
CA ASN A 650 25.57 24.51 50.85
C ASN A 650 25.37 23.74 49.53
N VAL A 651 26.45 23.16 49.02
CA VAL A 651 26.41 22.33 47.81
C VAL A 651 27.49 21.26 47.93
N TYR A 652 27.12 20.01 47.64
CA TYR A 652 27.99 18.84 47.81
C TYR A 652 28.54 18.65 49.24
N GLY A 653 27.82 19.11 50.27
CA GLY A 653 28.23 18.98 51.67
C GLY A 653 29.28 20.01 52.13
N HIS A 654 29.56 21.04 51.32
CA HIS A 654 30.47 22.13 51.66
C HIS A 654 29.75 23.47 51.67
N GLU A 655 29.99 24.29 52.71
CA GLU A 655 29.51 25.66 52.78
C GLU A 655 30.49 26.64 52.11
N GLY A 656 29.96 27.59 51.35
CA GLY A 656 30.74 28.67 50.74
C GLY A 656 29.88 29.80 50.20
N PHE A 657 30.52 30.79 49.61
CA PHE A 657 29.87 32.01 49.11
C PHE A 657 29.97 32.11 47.59
N VAL A 658 28.84 32.36 46.93
CA VAL A 658 28.74 32.65 45.48
C VAL A 658 28.06 33.99 45.26
N SER A 659 28.28 34.63 44.11
CA SER A 659 27.50 35.83 43.77
C SER A 659 26.04 35.43 43.50
N SER A 660 25.11 36.08 44.20
CA SER A 660 23.66 35.81 44.13
C SER A 660 23.09 36.04 42.73
N GLU A 661 23.71 36.91 41.92
CA GLU A 661 23.25 37.24 40.56
C GLU A 661 23.28 36.03 39.61
N PHE A 662 24.09 35.02 39.93
CA PHE A 662 24.22 33.79 39.15
C PHE A 662 23.41 32.63 39.74
N LEU A 663 22.44 32.91 40.61
CA LEU A 663 21.50 31.91 41.11
C LEU A 663 20.07 32.26 40.64
N SER A 664 19.31 31.25 40.23
CA SER A 664 17.94 31.38 39.72
C SER A 664 17.01 30.41 40.42
N LEU A 665 15.75 30.79 40.64
CA LEU A 665 14.70 29.87 41.14
C LEU A 665 14.25 28.87 40.07
N THR A 666 14.53 29.15 38.80
CA THR A 666 14.23 28.28 37.66
C THR A 666 15.51 27.67 37.10
N LYS A 667 15.48 26.35 36.85
CA LYS A 667 16.61 25.61 36.29
C LYS A 667 16.86 26.08 34.84
N PRO A 668 18.06 26.60 34.51
CA PRO A 668 18.35 27.03 33.15
C PRO A 668 18.38 25.84 32.16
N GLU A 669 17.73 25.98 31.00
CA GLU A 669 17.73 24.95 29.95
C GLU A 669 19.12 24.85 29.27
N ILE A 670 19.49 23.63 28.86
CA ILE A 670 20.75 23.30 28.19
C ILE A 670 20.57 23.55 26.69
N ILE A 671 21.12 24.66 26.20
CA ILE A 671 21.29 24.89 24.75
C ILE A 671 22.65 24.28 24.37
N LYS A 672 22.64 23.34 23.42
CA LYS A 672 23.85 22.71 22.91
C LYS A 672 24.57 23.68 21.96
N ASP A 673 25.78 24.10 22.32
CA ASP A 673 26.68 24.83 21.43
C ASP A 673 27.48 23.80 20.59
N GLU A 674 27.32 23.83 19.26
CA GLU A 674 28.22 23.16 18.32
C GLU A 674 29.35 24.11 17.90
N GLU A 675 30.58 23.60 17.91
CA GLU A 675 31.80 24.32 17.53
C GLU A 675 31.80 24.74 16.06
N LYS A 676 32.31 25.96 15.82
CA LYS A 676 32.44 26.62 14.51
C LYS A 676 33.37 25.87 13.55
N GLU A 677 32.81 25.36 12.46
CA GLU A 677 33.44 25.45 11.14
C GLU A 677 32.55 26.26 10.20
N THR A 678 33.17 27.17 9.46
CA THR A 678 32.52 28.23 8.69
C THR A 678 31.76 27.72 7.46
N ASN A 679 30.43 27.88 7.40
CA ASN A 679 29.62 28.21 6.20
C ASN A 679 28.10 28.39 6.52
N PRO A 680 27.28 28.95 5.61
CA PRO A 680 26.40 30.10 5.86
C PRO A 680 25.00 29.81 6.42
N ILE A 681 24.52 30.75 7.24
CA ILE A 681 23.13 31.11 7.58
C ILE A 681 22.09 29.98 7.41
N GLU A 682 21.87 29.23 8.48
CA GLU A 682 20.72 28.32 8.60
C GLU A 682 19.43 29.12 8.83
N SER A 683 18.47 28.90 7.93
CA SER A 683 17.13 29.46 7.95
C SER A 683 16.22 28.54 8.75
N GLU A 684 15.31 29.11 9.54
CA GLU A 684 14.27 28.35 10.26
C GLU A 684 13.55 27.37 9.33
N VAL A 685 13.43 26.12 9.76
CA VAL A 685 12.77 25.05 9.00
C VAL A 685 11.25 25.26 9.05
N ILE A 686 10.70 25.98 8.08
CA ILE A 686 9.26 26.26 7.99
C ILE A 686 8.56 25.08 7.33
N SER A 687 7.66 24.38 8.04
CA SER A 687 6.79 23.37 7.45
C SER A 687 5.45 23.97 7.00
N LYS A 688 4.98 23.62 5.79
CA LYS A 688 3.68 24.04 5.24
C LYS A 688 2.90 22.84 4.70
N TYR A 689 1.61 23.03 4.45
CA TYR A 689 0.66 22.03 3.94
C TYR A 689 0.23 22.37 2.51
N VAL A 690 0.17 21.38 1.63
CA VAL A 690 -0.36 21.58 0.27
C VAL A 690 -1.86 21.88 0.32
N ASN A 691 -2.26 23.05 -0.13
CA ASN A 691 -3.64 23.52 -0.15
C ASN A 691 -4.14 23.65 -1.60
N VAL A 692 -4.53 22.53 -2.18
CA VAL A 692 -5.21 22.46 -3.48
C VAL A 692 -6.66 22.00 -3.29
N SER A 693 -7.50 22.17 -4.31
CA SER A 693 -8.89 21.65 -4.30
C SER A 693 -8.92 20.15 -4.02
N ASN A 694 -10.01 19.67 -3.41
CA ASN A 694 -10.18 18.24 -3.12
C ASN A 694 -10.07 17.39 -4.40
N GLY A 695 -9.30 16.30 -4.37
CA GLY A 695 -9.00 15.47 -5.56
C GLY A 695 -8.00 16.06 -6.56
N SER A 696 -7.45 17.25 -6.30
CA SER A 696 -6.37 17.84 -7.11
C SER A 696 -4.98 17.53 -6.54
N SER A 697 -3.95 17.73 -7.35
CA SER A 697 -2.56 17.57 -6.95
C SER A 697 -1.70 18.77 -7.36
N LEU A 698 -0.74 19.14 -6.51
CA LEU A 698 0.25 20.18 -6.77
C LEU A 698 1.50 19.59 -7.44
N ASN A 699 1.92 20.12 -8.59
CA ASN A 699 3.15 19.65 -9.24
C ASN A 699 4.40 20.15 -8.48
N LEU A 700 5.24 19.23 -8.02
CA LEU A 700 6.63 19.49 -7.63
C LEU A 700 7.50 19.50 -8.88
N ARG A 701 8.24 20.58 -9.12
CA ARG A 701 8.99 20.80 -10.37
C ARG A 701 10.48 20.93 -10.15
N SER A 702 11.27 20.68 -11.20
CA SER A 702 12.74 20.77 -11.16
C SER A 702 13.28 22.21 -11.10
N SER A 703 12.46 23.20 -11.45
CA SER A 703 12.80 24.62 -11.39
C SER A 703 11.57 25.44 -11.01
N ALA A 704 11.80 26.67 -10.52
CA ALA A 704 10.77 27.67 -10.18
C ALA A 704 10.07 28.23 -11.43
N SER A 705 9.41 27.35 -12.19
CA SER A 705 8.75 27.69 -13.45
C SER A 705 7.60 26.73 -13.76
N THR A 706 6.54 27.23 -14.38
CA THR A 706 5.43 26.39 -14.88
C THR A 706 5.85 25.47 -16.03
N THR A 707 6.97 25.77 -16.70
CA THR A 707 7.58 24.93 -17.74
C THR A 707 8.63 23.96 -17.21
N GLY A 708 8.99 24.05 -15.93
CA GLY A 708 9.92 23.10 -15.30
C GLY A 708 9.37 21.69 -15.30
N THR A 709 10.22 20.68 -15.49
CA THR A 709 9.82 19.28 -15.52
C THR A 709 9.13 18.91 -14.20
N VAL A 710 7.98 18.24 -14.28
CA VAL A 710 7.29 17.74 -13.09
C VAL A 710 8.11 16.56 -12.54
N ILE A 711 8.66 16.73 -11.35
CA ILE A 711 9.35 15.70 -10.57
C ILE A 711 8.32 14.75 -9.95
N SER A 712 7.28 15.31 -9.34
CA SER A 712 6.21 14.55 -8.70
C SER A 712 4.95 15.40 -8.50
N LYS A 713 3.87 14.79 -8.00
CA LYS A 713 2.61 15.44 -7.66
C LYS A 713 2.34 15.26 -6.16
N LEU A 714 1.97 16.33 -5.49
CA LEU A 714 1.71 16.39 -4.05
C LEU A 714 0.21 16.50 -3.81
N SER A 715 -0.36 15.65 -2.96
CA SER A 715 -1.78 15.69 -2.62
C SER A 715 -2.10 16.85 -1.68
N ARG A 716 -3.37 17.26 -1.64
CA ARG A 716 -3.88 18.17 -0.61
C ARG A 716 -3.53 17.65 0.80
N GLY A 717 -3.11 18.55 1.69
CA GLY A 717 -2.67 18.23 3.04
C GLY A 717 -1.23 17.71 3.15
N THR A 718 -0.53 17.45 2.03
CA THR A 718 0.87 16.99 2.08
C THR A 718 1.73 18.03 2.83
N VAL A 719 2.44 17.59 3.87
CA VAL A 719 3.40 18.43 4.58
C VAL A 719 4.68 18.53 3.76
N VAL A 720 5.15 19.76 3.55
CA VAL A 720 6.38 20.07 2.84
C VAL A 720 7.25 20.95 3.73
N THR A 721 8.56 20.71 3.69
CA THR A 721 9.54 21.56 4.36
C THR A 721 9.99 22.64 3.38
N VAL A 722 9.67 23.90 3.66
CA VAL A 722 10.05 25.04 2.83
C VAL A 722 11.49 25.43 3.12
N GLN A 723 12.33 25.43 2.08
CA GLN A 723 13.74 25.81 2.14
C GLN A 723 13.95 27.27 1.74
N SER A 724 13.14 27.77 0.80
CA SER A 724 13.14 29.18 0.39
C SER A 724 11.84 29.53 -0.33
N GLU A 725 11.46 30.80 -0.31
CA GLU A 725 10.32 31.32 -1.09
C GLU A 725 10.76 32.56 -1.86
N GLU A 726 10.61 32.52 -3.18
CA GLU A 726 10.97 33.64 -4.04
C GLU A 726 10.05 33.65 -5.27
N ASN A 727 9.61 34.84 -5.69
CA ASN A 727 8.84 35.04 -6.93
C ASN A 727 7.61 34.12 -7.08
N GLY A 728 6.90 33.82 -5.98
CA GLY A 728 5.69 32.97 -5.98
C GLY A 728 5.97 31.46 -6.08
N TRP A 729 7.23 31.04 -5.95
CA TRP A 729 7.66 29.65 -5.86
C TRP A 729 8.32 29.37 -4.52
N SER A 730 7.93 28.25 -3.92
CA SER A 730 8.58 27.71 -2.73
C SER A 730 9.47 26.55 -3.16
N LYS A 731 10.77 26.63 -2.84
CA LYS A 731 11.65 25.48 -2.89
C LYS A 731 11.36 24.62 -1.68
N VAL A 732 10.94 23.39 -1.90
CA VAL A 732 10.46 22.51 -0.84
C VAL A 732 11.19 21.17 -0.87
N SER A 733 11.38 20.59 0.31
CA SER A 733 11.75 19.20 0.50
C SER A 733 10.54 18.40 0.96
N VAL A 734 10.25 17.31 0.27
CA VAL A 734 9.14 16.40 0.59
C VAL A 734 9.50 14.98 0.16
N ASN A 735 9.34 14.00 1.06
CA ASN A 735 9.63 12.59 0.81
C ASN A 735 11.04 12.35 0.22
N GLY A 736 12.04 13.09 0.72
CA GLY A 736 13.44 13.01 0.26
C GLY A 736 13.72 13.68 -1.10
N GLN A 737 12.73 14.30 -1.73
CA GLN A 737 12.89 15.04 -2.99
C GLN A 737 12.90 16.55 -2.72
N VAL A 738 13.85 17.25 -3.36
CA VAL A 738 13.89 18.72 -3.37
C VAL A 738 13.39 19.21 -4.73
N GLY A 739 12.44 20.13 -4.72
CA GLY A 739 11.89 20.73 -5.94
C GLY A 739 11.16 22.04 -5.64
N TYR A 740 10.47 22.57 -6.65
CA TYR A 740 9.77 23.84 -6.58
C TYR A 740 8.27 23.62 -6.74
N VAL A 741 7.48 24.24 -5.87
CA VAL A 741 6.02 24.29 -5.96
C VAL A 741 5.56 25.74 -5.96
N SER A 742 4.37 26.03 -6.48
CA SER A 742 3.85 27.39 -6.39
C SER A 742 3.38 27.67 -4.96
N THR A 743 3.89 28.75 -4.36
CA THR A 743 3.65 29.14 -2.96
C THR A 743 2.17 29.34 -2.65
N GLN A 744 1.37 29.75 -3.63
CA GLN A 744 -0.07 29.97 -3.49
C GLN A 744 -0.86 28.71 -3.08
N TYR A 745 -0.29 27.53 -3.33
CA TYR A 745 -0.88 26.25 -2.97
C TYR A 745 -0.25 25.66 -1.71
N LEU A 746 0.42 26.46 -0.89
CA LEU A 746 0.90 26.09 0.43
C LEU A 746 0.17 26.89 1.51
N SER A 747 -0.14 26.24 2.63
CA SER A 747 -0.76 26.84 3.81
C SER A 747 0.10 26.58 5.05
N THR A 748 0.17 27.53 5.96
CA THR A 748 0.82 27.35 7.28
C THR A 748 -0.11 26.64 8.28
N THR A 749 -1.40 26.60 8.00
CA THR A 749 -2.39 25.86 8.77
C THR A 749 -2.67 24.51 8.12
N GLU A 750 -2.85 23.49 8.96
CA GLU A 750 -3.26 22.18 8.48
C GLU A 750 -4.60 22.31 7.75
N VAL A 751 -4.64 21.80 6.52
CA VAL A 751 -5.85 21.84 5.71
C VAL A 751 -6.83 20.84 6.31
N ASN A 752 -7.99 21.30 6.77
CA ASN A 752 -9.07 20.42 7.23
C ASN A 752 -9.41 19.42 6.14
N ASN A 753 -8.85 18.20 6.26
CA ASN A 753 -9.28 17.05 5.49
C ASN A 753 -10.67 16.75 6.00
N SER A 754 -11.70 17.24 5.29
CA SER A 754 -12.99 16.57 5.31
C SER A 754 -12.69 15.09 5.08
N THR A 755 -13.00 14.27 6.07
CA THR A 755 -12.77 12.82 6.16
C THR A 755 -13.51 12.01 5.09
N SER A 756 -13.87 12.63 3.96
CA SER A 756 -14.36 11.90 2.81
C SER A 756 -13.17 11.25 2.12
N PHE A 757 -12.90 10.01 2.51
CA PHE A 757 -12.27 9.06 1.60
C PHE A 757 -13.00 9.16 0.26
N ASN A 758 -12.29 9.43 -0.83
CA ASN A 758 -12.84 9.24 -2.18
C ASN A 758 -13.02 7.73 -2.48
N GLY A 759 -12.53 6.86 -1.59
CA GLY A 759 -12.72 5.43 -1.62
C GLY A 759 -13.70 4.89 -0.57
N THR A 760 -14.21 3.69 -0.82
CA THR A 760 -15.07 2.96 0.13
C THR A 760 -14.22 2.18 1.12
N ILE A 761 -14.32 2.52 2.41
CA ILE A 761 -13.67 1.75 3.49
C ILE A 761 -14.68 0.82 4.15
N THR A 762 -14.36 -0.46 4.13
CA THR A 762 -15.07 -1.48 4.93
C THR A 762 -14.24 -1.82 6.15
N LYS A 763 -14.80 -1.73 7.35
CA LYS A 763 -14.13 -2.19 8.58
C LYS A 763 -14.68 -3.56 8.98
N THR A 764 -13.79 -4.47 9.34
CA THR A 764 -14.10 -5.81 9.84
C THR A 764 -13.29 -6.07 11.09
N ASP A 765 -13.91 -6.67 12.10
CA ASP A 765 -13.23 -7.00 13.35
C ASP A 765 -12.81 -8.48 13.35
N VAL A 766 -11.61 -8.77 13.87
CA VAL A 766 -11.11 -10.14 14.08
C VAL A 766 -10.75 -10.35 15.53
N LEU A 767 -11.45 -11.28 16.17
CA LEU A 767 -11.29 -11.59 17.57
C LEU A 767 -10.08 -12.51 17.80
N TYR A 768 -9.25 -12.17 18.79
CA TYR A 768 -8.18 -13.02 19.30
C TYR A 768 -8.45 -13.34 20.78
N ASP A 769 -8.31 -14.62 21.13
CA ASP A 769 -8.38 -15.09 22.50
C ASP A 769 -7.08 -14.77 23.26
N LEU A 770 -6.82 -13.49 23.47
CA LEU A 770 -5.72 -12.92 24.25
C LEU A 770 -6.15 -11.56 24.79
N THR A 771 -5.77 -11.24 26.02
CA THR A 771 -5.84 -9.86 26.52
C THR A 771 -4.63 -9.05 26.01
N ILE A 772 -4.75 -7.72 25.99
CA ILE A 772 -3.64 -6.82 25.62
C ILE A 772 -2.42 -7.01 26.54
N ASP A 773 -2.64 -7.24 27.84
CA ASP A 773 -1.55 -7.40 28.81
C ASP A 773 -0.81 -8.74 28.64
N GLU A 774 -1.54 -9.82 28.39
CA GLU A 774 -0.94 -11.12 28.05
C GLU A 774 -0.12 -11.00 26.76
N PHE A 775 -0.68 -10.37 25.73
CA PHE A 775 0.02 -10.24 24.46
C PHE A 775 1.26 -9.35 24.59
N THR A 776 1.19 -8.26 25.37
CA THR A 776 2.35 -7.41 25.68
C THR A 776 3.46 -8.20 26.36
N LYS A 777 3.14 -9.08 27.32
CA LYS A 777 4.13 -9.96 27.96
C LYS A 777 4.81 -10.90 26.95
N LEU A 778 4.06 -11.49 26.03
CA LEU A 778 4.61 -12.34 24.97
C LEU A 778 5.54 -11.55 24.04
N GLN A 779 5.18 -10.31 23.72
CA GLN A 779 6.02 -9.41 22.91
C GLN A 779 7.31 -9.04 23.64
N MET A 780 7.23 -8.70 24.93
CA MET A 780 8.42 -8.33 25.72
C MET A 780 9.45 -9.47 25.81
N ALA A 781 9.02 -10.73 25.75
CA ALA A 781 9.90 -11.90 25.77
C ALA A 781 10.86 -11.98 24.56
N VAL A 782 10.51 -11.35 23.42
CA VAL A 782 11.35 -11.31 22.21
C VAL A 782 12.15 -10.01 22.07
N LYS A 783 12.26 -9.20 23.13
CA LYS A 783 13.09 -7.98 23.21
C LYS A 783 12.81 -6.99 22.06
N PRO A 784 11.58 -6.47 21.96
CA PRO A 784 11.20 -5.53 20.89
C PRO A 784 12.04 -4.26 20.99
N GLN A 785 12.35 -3.64 19.85
CA GLN A 785 13.26 -2.50 19.76
C GLN A 785 12.51 -1.19 19.49
N THR A 786 13.15 -0.07 19.81
CA THR A 786 12.69 1.28 19.47
C THR A 786 13.88 2.22 19.27
N ASP A 787 13.66 3.27 18.48
CA ASP A 787 14.54 4.42 18.29
C ASP A 787 14.26 5.56 19.29
N LYS A 788 13.24 5.40 20.14
CA LYS A 788 12.93 6.33 21.22
C LYS A 788 14.08 6.40 22.23
N LYS A 789 14.36 7.60 22.73
CA LYS A 789 15.35 7.83 23.78
C LYS A 789 14.70 7.72 25.15
N TYR A 790 15.36 7.03 26.06
CA TYR A 790 14.94 6.87 27.44
C TYR A 790 16.00 7.43 28.37
N ALA A 791 15.59 7.90 29.55
CA ALA A 791 16.50 8.00 30.68
C ALA A 791 17.00 6.58 31.02
N THR A 792 18.28 6.45 31.29
CA THR A 792 18.93 5.15 31.44
C THR A 792 19.78 5.09 32.68
N TYR A 793 19.68 3.98 33.43
CA TYR A 793 20.29 3.81 34.73
C TYR A 793 21.15 2.55 34.79
N ILE A 794 22.24 2.62 35.53
CA ILE A 794 23.11 1.49 35.83
C ILE A 794 23.50 1.53 37.31
N ARG A 795 23.62 0.35 37.93
CA ARG A 795 23.92 0.22 39.36
C ARG A 795 25.37 0.58 39.65
N GLU A 796 25.65 1.13 40.83
CA GLU A 796 26.97 1.62 41.24
C GLU A 796 28.09 0.58 41.14
N ASP A 797 27.82 -0.68 41.46
CA ASP A 797 28.80 -1.78 41.44
C ASP A 797 29.18 -2.22 40.01
N ALA A 798 28.46 -1.74 39.00
CA ALA A 798 28.84 -1.89 37.62
C ALA A 798 29.98 -0.94 37.21
N LEU A 799 30.27 0.09 38.00
CA LEU A 799 31.14 1.18 37.62
C LEU A 799 32.35 1.27 38.55
N VAL A 800 33.52 1.44 37.94
CA VAL A 800 34.73 1.91 38.62
C VAL A 800 34.93 3.36 38.23
N PHE A 801 35.15 4.19 39.24
CA PHE A 801 35.41 5.60 39.11
C PHE A 801 36.89 5.85 39.34
N ASP A 802 37.51 6.71 38.53
CA ASP A 802 38.85 7.23 38.85
C ASP A 802 38.72 8.07 40.13
N ASN A 803 39.63 7.89 41.11
CA ASN A 803 39.63 8.48 42.47
C ASN A 803 39.48 10.02 42.48
N SER A 804 38.27 10.49 42.21
CA SER A 804 37.86 11.88 42.08
C SER A 804 36.52 11.98 42.79
N GLU A 805 36.43 12.92 43.73
CA GLU A 805 35.31 13.05 44.68
C GLU A 805 33.92 13.24 44.01
N LEU A 806 33.86 13.47 42.70
CA LEU A 806 32.64 13.49 41.88
C LEU A 806 32.91 12.89 40.47
N PRO A 807 32.55 11.63 40.19
CA PRO A 807 32.80 11.04 38.89
C PRO A 807 31.80 11.54 37.84
N SER A 808 32.29 12.31 36.86
CA SER A 808 31.54 12.63 35.64
C SER A 808 31.50 11.47 34.64
N VAL A 809 32.38 10.47 34.81
CA VAL A 809 32.48 9.29 33.97
C VAL A 809 32.71 8.07 34.85
N GLY A 810 31.91 7.02 34.63
CA GLY A 810 32.16 5.68 35.17
C GLY A 810 32.68 4.73 34.11
N THR A 811 33.66 3.91 34.46
CA THR A 811 34.14 2.82 33.59
C THR A 811 33.47 1.52 34.01
N VAL A 812 32.75 0.87 33.09
CA VAL A 812 32.08 -0.39 33.37
C VAL A 812 33.12 -1.45 33.76
N SER A 813 32.89 -2.12 34.89
CA SER A 813 33.77 -3.15 35.45
C SER A 813 33.04 -4.48 35.58
N GLY A 814 33.76 -5.58 35.37
CA GLY A 814 33.17 -6.92 35.32
C GLY A 814 32.61 -7.26 33.94
N ASN A 815 31.69 -8.22 33.85
CA ASN A 815 31.19 -8.74 32.58
C ASN A 815 30.15 -7.80 31.92
N VAL A 816 29.02 -8.35 31.49
CA VAL A 816 27.94 -7.62 30.83
C VAL A 816 26.97 -7.10 31.88
N TRP A 817 26.70 -5.79 31.85
CA TRP A 817 25.74 -5.14 32.74
C TRP A 817 24.51 -4.66 31.99
N ASN A 818 23.35 -4.78 32.64
CA ASN A 818 22.09 -4.26 32.12
C ASN A 818 21.99 -2.76 32.40
N VAL A 819 21.70 -2.00 31.36
CA VAL A 819 21.24 -0.61 31.46
C VAL A 819 19.71 -0.64 31.49
N ARG A 820 19.11 0.05 32.45
CA ARG A 820 17.67 -0.04 32.75
C ARG A 820 16.95 1.30 32.56
N GLY A 821 15.64 1.25 32.35
CA GLY A 821 14.80 2.43 32.12
C GLY A 821 14.43 3.21 33.38
N GLY A 822 14.90 2.77 34.55
CA GLY A 822 14.71 3.42 35.84
C GLY A 822 15.73 2.91 36.87
N ALA A 823 15.82 3.61 37.99
CA ALA A 823 16.68 3.25 39.12
C ALA A 823 16.09 2.07 39.88
N GLY A 824 16.59 0.86 39.60
CA GLY A 824 16.15 -0.37 40.27
C GLY A 824 16.15 -1.59 39.36
N THR A 825 16.20 -2.77 39.96
CA THR A 825 16.20 -4.04 39.21
C THR A 825 14.84 -4.44 38.62
N ASP A 826 13.75 -3.87 39.14
CA ASP A 826 12.38 -4.09 38.66
C ASP A 826 12.08 -3.39 37.31
N PHE A 827 12.90 -2.41 36.93
CA PHE A 827 12.76 -1.72 35.64
C PHE A 827 13.26 -2.57 34.48
N TRP A 828 12.63 -2.43 33.32
CA TRP A 828 13.00 -3.17 32.12
C TRP A 828 14.44 -2.86 31.68
N VAL A 829 15.07 -3.84 31.01
CA VAL A 829 16.41 -3.69 30.45
C VAL A 829 16.31 -2.95 29.12
N VAL A 830 16.88 -1.75 29.05
CA VAL A 830 16.98 -0.91 27.84
C VAL A 830 18.10 -1.41 26.92
N GLY A 831 19.19 -1.91 27.49
CA GLY A 831 20.32 -2.41 26.73
C GLY A 831 21.39 -2.99 27.64
N GLN A 832 22.56 -3.25 27.06
CA GLN A 832 23.69 -3.83 27.79
C GLN A 832 24.98 -3.10 27.47
N VAL A 833 25.87 -3.05 28.47
CA VAL A 833 27.22 -2.49 28.37
C VAL A 833 28.24 -3.53 28.79
N THR A 834 29.46 -3.41 28.26
CA THR A 834 30.54 -4.39 28.48
C THR A 834 31.70 -3.77 29.25
N ASN A 835 32.55 -4.62 29.84
CA ASN A 835 33.78 -4.23 30.52
C ASN A 835 34.59 -3.16 29.76
N GLY A 836 35.09 -2.16 30.48
CA GLY A 836 35.90 -1.06 29.95
C GLY A 836 35.11 0.03 29.23
N GLN A 837 33.82 -0.14 28.98
CA GLN A 837 32.99 0.89 28.37
C GLN A 837 32.84 2.09 29.32
N LYS A 838 33.12 3.30 28.83
CA LYS A 838 32.95 4.53 29.59
C LYS A 838 31.55 5.09 29.42
N LEU A 839 30.91 5.49 30.52
CA LEU A 839 29.58 6.07 30.56
C LEU A 839 29.62 7.43 31.27
N GLN A 840 29.05 8.45 30.63
CA GLN A 840 28.89 9.77 31.24
C GLN A 840 27.81 9.68 32.31
N ILE A 841 28.10 10.18 33.51
CA ILE A 841 27.18 10.23 34.64
C ILE A 841 26.40 11.54 34.59
N ILE A 842 25.07 11.44 34.62
CA ILE A 842 24.15 12.58 34.56
C ILE A 842 23.65 12.93 35.96
N SER A 843 23.19 11.91 36.68
CA SER A 843 22.63 12.03 38.02
C SER A 843 22.76 10.69 38.76
N ASN A 844 22.37 10.64 40.03
CA ASN A 844 22.24 9.39 40.76
C ASN A 844 21.02 9.41 41.68
N SER A 845 20.51 8.24 42.00
CA SER A 845 19.40 8.04 42.93
C SER A 845 19.56 6.71 43.65
N LYS A 846 19.17 6.63 44.92
CA LYS A 846 19.21 5.40 45.71
C LYS A 846 17.85 4.71 45.64
N ASP A 847 17.84 3.45 45.21
CA ASP A 847 16.60 2.66 45.10
C ASP A 847 16.37 1.80 46.36
N LYS A 848 15.19 1.18 46.46
CA LYS A 848 14.76 0.29 47.56
C LYS A 848 15.65 -0.95 47.69
N ASP A 849 16.39 -1.31 46.65
CA ASP A 849 17.40 -2.38 46.67
C ASP A 849 18.66 -2.01 47.47
N GLY A 850 18.76 -0.76 47.94
CA GLY A 850 19.85 -0.27 48.78
C GLY A 850 21.07 0.23 48.01
N TYR A 851 21.07 0.08 46.68
CA TYR A 851 22.16 0.53 45.82
C TYR A 851 21.91 1.92 45.27
N ILE A 852 23.00 2.62 44.99
CA ILE A 852 22.99 3.82 44.16
C ILE A 852 22.87 3.39 42.69
N TRP A 853 21.95 4.01 41.98
CA TRP A 853 21.74 3.89 40.55
C TRP A 853 22.13 5.20 39.88
N TYR A 854 23.11 5.15 39.00
CA TYR A 854 23.57 6.29 38.22
C TYR A 854 22.74 6.39 36.94
N GLU A 855 22.14 7.56 36.71
CA GLU A 855 21.64 7.93 35.40
C GLU A 855 22.84 8.18 34.48
N VAL A 856 22.86 7.52 33.33
CA VAL A 856 23.99 7.53 32.40
C VAL A 856 23.56 7.91 31.00
N GLN A 857 24.46 8.53 30.25
CA GLN A 857 24.24 8.80 28.84
C GLN A 857 24.46 7.54 27.99
N TYR A 858 23.38 6.86 27.61
CA TYR A 858 23.43 5.65 26.78
C TYR A 858 23.05 5.95 25.31
N ASN A 859 24.02 6.45 24.54
CA ASN A 859 23.83 6.94 23.15
C ASN A 859 23.70 5.81 22.09
N LYS A 860 22.77 4.86 22.27
CA LYS A 860 22.46 3.86 21.23
C LYS A 860 21.32 4.33 20.32
N SER A 861 21.43 4.06 19.02
CA SER A 861 20.38 4.40 18.04
C SER A 861 19.12 3.57 18.21
N TRP A 862 19.28 2.28 18.57
CA TRP A 862 18.18 1.35 18.86
C TRP A 862 18.38 0.73 20.23
N VAL A 863 17.29 0.62 20.99
CA VAL A 863 17.25 0.07 22.35
C VAL A 863 16.02 -0.81 22.55
N ASN A 864 16.04 -1.67 23.57
CA ASN A 864 14.86 -2.42 23.98
C ASN A 864 13.74 -1.45 24.41
N ALA A 865 12.53 -1.69 23.92
CA ALA A 865 11.37 -0.86 24.17
C ALA A 865 10.84 -0.98 25.61
N ASN A 866 10.26 0.12 26.10
CA ASN A 866 9.44 0.14 27.31
C ASN A 866 8.16 -0.71 27.10
N PRO A 867 7.75 -1.57 28.06
CA PRO A 867 6.49 -2.31 28.01
C PRO A 867 5.25 -1.48 27.68
N GLU A 868 5.12 -0.26 28.21
CA GLU A 868 3.98 0.63 27.93
C GLU A 868 4.01 1.18 26.51
N ASP A 869 5.19 1.43 25.95
CA ASP A 869 5.32 1.81 24.54
C ASP A 869 4.94 0.61 23.63
N VAL A 870 5.34 -0.61 23.99
CA VAL A 870 4.91 -1.83 23.29
C VAL A 870 3.39 -1.97 23.35
N LYS A 871 2.79 -1.84 24.55
CA LYS A 871 1.34 -1.91 24.76
C LYS A 871 0.59 -0.86 23.94
N HIS A 872 1.14 0.36 23.85
CA HIS A 872 0.57 1.44 23.05
C HIS A 872 0.48 1.06 21.57
N TYR A 873 1.56 0.60 20.94
CA TYR A 873 1.56 0.22 19.52
C TYR A 873 0.84 -1.11 19.23
N LEU A 874 0.75 -1.98 20.23
CA LEU A 874 0.00 -3.23 20.13
C LEU A 874 -1.50 -2.99 20.21
N ASN A 875 -2.00 -2.01 20.97
CA ASN A 875 -3.44 -1.81 21.15
C ASN A 875 -4.12 -1.17 19.92
N PRO A 876 -4.99 -1.90 19.19
CA PRO A 876 -5.63 -1.39 17.97
C PRO A 876 -6.54 -0.18 18.20
N SER A 877 -7.12 -0.03 19.41
CA SER A 877 -8.00 1.10 19.72
C SER A 877 -7.31 2.45 19.68
N ASN A 878 -5.97 2.47 19.81
CA ASN A 878 -5.19 3.70 19.70
C ASN A 878 -5.12 4.22 18.26
N PHE A 879 -5.48 3.40 17.26
CA PHE A 879 -5.25 3.69 15.85
C PHE A 879 -6.49 3.53 14.96
N SER A 880 -7.48 2.74 15.37
CA SER A 880 -8.61 2.31 14.53
C SER A 880 -9.51 3.44 14.01
N ASP A 881 -9.54 4.57 14.71
CA ASP A 881 -10.38 5.73 14.36
C ASP A 881 -9.60 6.85 13.65
N HIS A 882 -8.30 6.68 13.49
CA HIS A 882 -7.44 7.67 12.83
C HIS A 882 -7.31 7.40 11.33
N ALA A 883 -7.45 8.41 10.48
CA ALA A 883 -7.47 8.26 9.02
C ALA A 883 -6.19 7.63 8.43
N VAL A 884 -5.02 8.01 8.96
CA VAL A 884 -3.71 7.49 8.52
C VAL A 884 -3.35 6.19 9.26
N GLU A 885 -3.21 6.25 10.58
CA GLU A 885 -2.80 5.11 11.42
C GLU A 885 -3.69 3.86 11.27
N SER A 886 -4.98 4.00 10.95
CA SER A 886 -5.86 2.83 10.73
C SER A 886 -5.47 1.99 9.51
N LEU A 887 -4.67 2.52 8.57
CA LEU A 887 -4.18 1.75 7.43
C LEU A 887 -3.17 0.66 7.83
N GLN A 888 -2.72 0.61 9.08
CA GLN A 888 -1.95 -0.54 9.56
C GLN A 888 -2.81 -1.82 9.58
N PHE A 889 -4.13 -1.66 9.60
CA PHE A 889 -5.13 -2.72 9.50
C PHE A 889 -5.58 -2.96 8.06
N LEU A 890 -5.00 -2.28 7.07
CA LEU A 890 -5.33 -2.50 5.65
C LEU A 890 -5.10 -3.96 5.28
N LYS A 891 -6.13 -4.60 4.73
CA LYS A 891 -6.09 -5.98 4.27
C LYS A 891 -5.26 -6.08 2.99
N LEU A 892 -4.01 -6.49 3.17
CA LEU A 892 -3.01 -6.61 2.12
C LEU A 892 -3.26 -7.80 1.20
N SER A 893 -4.12 -8.75 1.57
CA SER A 893 -4.52 -9.86 0.70
C SER A 893 -5.56 -9.49 -0.35
N GLU A 894 -6.02 -8.23 -0.38
CA GLU A 894 -7.07 -7.74 -1.30
C GLU A 894 -6.52 -6.72 -2.29
N THR A 895 -6.84 -6.94 -3.57
CA THR A 895 -6.57 -6.04 -4.69
C THR A 895 -7.61 -4.93 -4.76
N THR A 896 -7.18 -3.71 -5.07
CA THR A 896 -8.02 -2.50 -5.09
C THR A 896 -8.54 -2.14 -6.47
N LYS A 897 -8.15 -2.90 -7.52
CA LYS A 897 -8.60 -2.72 -8.92
C LYS A 897 -8.40 -1.29 -9.43
N LEU A 898 -7.19 -0.78 -9.22
CA LEU A 898 -6.81 0.59 -9.56
C LEU A 898 -6.89 0.87 -11.06
N ASP A 899 -7.08 2.13 -11.42
CA ASP A 899 -6.92 2.58 -12.80
C ASP A 899 -5.42 2.74 -13.14
N VAL A 900 -4.96 2.03 -14.18
CA VAL A 900 -3.54 2.00 -14.59
C VAL A 900 -3.04 3.38 -15.02
N ASP A 901 -3.84 4.11 -15.77
CA ASP A 901 -3.44 5.42 -16.33
C ASP A 901 -3.41 6.46 -15.21
N GLU A 902 -4.34 6.37 -14.26
CA GLU A 902 -4.37 7.19 -13.06
C GLU A 902 -3.12 6.97 -12.19
N VAL A 903 -2.82 5.71 -11.84
CA VAL A 903 -1.63 5.38 -11.02
C VAL A 903 -0.35 5.83 -11.73
N ASN A 904 -0.23 5.59 -13.04
CA ASN A 904 0.94 6.04 -13.79
C ASN A 904 1.08 7.56 -13.82
N SER A 905 -0.02 8.29 -14.02
CA SER A 905 0.01 9.75 -14.18
C SER A 905 0.07 10.53 -12.86
N ARG A 906 -0.34 9.93 -11.74
CA ARG A 906 -0.43 10.59 -10.43
C ARG A 906 0.56 10.06 -9.40
N ILE A 907 0.89 8.77 -9.44
CA ILE A 907 1.76 8.12 -8.45
C ILE A 907 3.14 7.83 -9.03
N LEU A 908 3.22 7.12 -10.15
CA LEU A 908 4.47 6.63 -10.72
C LEU A 908 5.15 7.60 -11.69
N ALA A 909 4.52 8.74 -12.00
CA ALA A 909 5.10 9.77 -12.84
C ALA A 909 6.41 10.29 -12.23
N GLY A 910 7.51 10.22 -12.99
CA GLY A 910 8.82 10.70 -12.57
C GLY A 910 9.54 9.79 -11.56
N LYS A 911 9.02 8.58 -11.28
CA LYS A 911 9.57 7.64 -10.29
C LYS A 911 10.62 6.70 -10.89
N GLY A 912 11.55 7.28 -11.65
CA GLY A 912 12.67 6.53 -12.25
C GLY A 912 12.19 5.32 -13.07
N ILE A 913 12.80 4.16 -12.82
CA ILE A 913 12.48 2.91 -13.53
C ILE A 913 11.06 2.39 -13.24
N LEU A 914 10.41 2.90 -12.19
CA LEU A 914 9.02 2.55 -11.85
C LEU A 914 7.99 3.36 -12.67
N THR A 915 8.43 4.35 -13.45
CA THR A 915 7.55 5.11 -14.33
C THR A 915 6.85 4.17 -15.33
N ASN A 916 5.53 4.32 -15.48
CA ASN A 916 4.68 3.50 -16.35
C ASN A 916 4.55 2.01 -15.94
N GLN A 917 4.99 1.63 -14.74
CA GLN A 917 4.93 0.23 -14.27
C GLN A 917 3.62 -0.13 -13.52
N ALA A 918 2.59 0.73 -13.51
CA ALA A 918 1.35 0.45 -12.77
C ALA A 918 0.72 -0.89 -13.20
N ALA A 919 0.65 -1.18 -14.50
CA ALA A 919 0.11 -2.46 -15.00
C ALA A 919 0.87 -3.68 -14.44
N THR A 920 2.18 -3.55 -14.26
CA THR A 920 3.03 -4.60 -13.68
C THR A 920 2.76 -4.78 -12.20
N PHE A 921 2.59 -3.70 -11.44
CA PHE A 921 2.22 -3.77 -10.02
C PHE A 921 0.83 -4.39 -9.84
N LEU A 922 -0.12 -4.07 -10.72
CA LEU A 922 -1.45 -4.69 -10.72
C LEU A 922 -1.37 -6.19 -11.01
N ALA A 923 -0.62 -6.59 -12.05
CA ALA A 923 -0.40 -8.00 -12.35
C ALA A 923 0.29 -8.73 -11.19
N ALA A 924 1.29 -8.10 -10.55
CA ALA A 924 1.97 -8.66 -9.39
C ALA A 924 0.99 -8.87 -8.21
N GLY A 925 0.11 -7.90 -7.97
CA GLY A 925 -0.94 -7.98 -6.95
C GLY A 925 -1.97 -9.07 -7.25
N GLU A 926 -2.42 -9.20 -8.50
CA GLU A 926 -3.35 -10.25 -8.94
C GLU A 926 -2.74 -11.65 -8.83
N ILE A 927 -1.47 -11.83 -9.24
CA ILE A 927 -0.77 -13.11 -9.19
C ILE A 927 -0.47 -13.53 -7.75
N SER A 928 0.00 -12.57 -6.94
CA SER A 928 0.52 -12.85 -5.61
C SER A 928 -0.54 -12.71 -4.52
N GLY A 929 -1.71 -12.15 -4.83
CA GLY A 929 -2.73 -11.80 -3.84
C GLY A 929 -2.23 -10.75 -2.87
N VAL A 930 -1.56 -9.71 -3.37
CA VAL A 930 -1.00 -8.62 -2.56
C VAL A 930 -1.54 -7.26 -3.03
N ASN A 931 -1.91 -6.41 -2.09
CA ASN A 931 -2.44 -5.07 -2.34
C ASN A 931 -1.44 -4.22 -3.17
N GLU A 932 -1.91 -3.63 -4.25
CA GLU A 932 -1.06 -3.00 -5.26
C GLU A 932 -0.46 -1.67 -4.76
N ILE A 933 -1.21 -0.89 -3.97
CA ILE A 933 -0.68 0.33 -3.34
C ILE A 933 0.38 -0.01 -2.31
N TYR A 934 0.21 -1.08 -1.54
CA TYR A 934 1.25 -1.55 -0.64
C TYR A 934 2.53 -1.93 -1.40
N LEU A 935 2.42 -2.70 -2.49
CA LEU A 935 3.57 -3.05 -3.34
C LEU A 935 4.26 -1.81 -3.91
N ILE A 936 3.48 -0.84 -4.42
CA ILE A 936 4.02 0.42 -4.95
C ILE A 936 4.70 1.23 -3.84
N SER A 937 4.08 1.33 -2.66
CA SER A 937 4.63 2.06 -1.51
C SER A 937 5.98 1.48 -1.09
N HIS A 938 6.08 0.17 -0.95
CA HIS A 938 7.34 -0.50 -0.61
C HIS A 938 8.38 -0.32 -1.72
N ALA A 939 8.01 -0.53 -2.99
CA ALA A 939 8.96 -0.35 -4.07
C ALA A 939 9.49 1.09 -4.13
N LEU A 940 8.64 2.10 -3.94
CA LEU A 940 9.07 3.50 -3.89
C LEU A 940 10.03 3.77 -2.73
N LEU A 941 9.78 3.19 -1.55
CA LEU A 941 10.66 3.32 -0.39
C LEU A 941 12.02 2.66 -0.64
N GLU A 942 12.02 1.36 -0.94
CA GLU A 942 13.21 0.52 -1.06
C GLU A 942 14.13 0.94 -2.21
N THR A 943 13.56 1.55 -3.25
CA THR A 943 14.31 1.97 -4.43
C THR A 943 14.64 3.45 -4.45
N GLY A 944 14.27 4.21 -3.42
CA GLY A 944 14.41 5.67 -3.41
C GLY A 944 13.72 6.29 -4.63
N ASN A 945 12.44 5.99 -4.82
CA ASN A 945 11.62 6.41 -5.97
C ASN A 945 12.12 5.86 -7.33
N GLY A 946 12.56 4.61 -7.38
CA GLY A 946 12.97 3.92 -8.61
C GLY A 946 14.36 4.31 -9.12
N GLN A 947 15.21 4.88 -8.26
CA GLN A 947 16.51 5.43 -8.65
C GLN A 947 17.71 4.67 -8.07
N SER A 948 17.49 3.77 -7.10
CA SER A 948 18.57 3.00 -6.49
C SER A 948 19.30 2.15 -7.54
N GLN A 949 20.56 1.85 -7.27
CA GLN A 949 21.39 1.06 -8.20
C GLN A 949 20.83 -0.36 -8.37
N LEU A 950 20.31 -0.98 -7.31
CA LEU A 950 19.63 -2.28 -7.38
C LEU A 950 18.35 -2.24 -8.23
N ALA A 951 17.60 -1.14 -8.18
CA ALA A 951 16.38 -0.97 -8.95
C ALA A 951 16.67 -0.69 -10.43
N THR A 952 17.69 0.12 -10.72
CA THR A 952 18.05 0.53 -12.09
C THR A 952 18.89 -0.50 -12.84
N GLY A 953 19.44 -1.49 -12.13
CA GLY A 953 20.05 -2.69 -12.68
C GLY A 953 21.52 -2.83 -12.31
N VAL A 954 21.92 -4.03 -11.89
CA VAL A 954 23.31 -4.39 -11.55
C VAL A 954 23.79 -5.50 -12.48
N GLN A 955 24.99 -5.36 -13.04
CA GLN A 955 25.63 -6.47 -13.76
C GLN A 955 26.14 -7.50 -12.75
N TYR A 956 25.60 -8.71 -12.80
CA TYR A 956 26.01 -9.82 -11.94
C TYR A 956 26.15 -11.09 -12.79
N LYS A 957 27.34 -11.70 -12.79
CA LYS A 957 27.67 -12.90 -13.59
C LYS A 957 27.25 -12.79 -15.08
N GLY A 958 27.51 -11.63 -15.69
CA GLY A 958 27.25 -11.37 -17.11
C GLY A 958 25.78 -11.12 -17.48
N LYS A 959 24.88 -10.97 -16.51
CA LYS A 959 23.49 -10.56 -16.72
C LYS A 959 23.17 -9.31 -15.89
N THR A 960 22.40 -8.40 -16.46
CA THR A 960 21.78 -7.33 -15.68
C THR A 960 20.63 -7.91 -14.87
N VAL A 961 20.62 -7.63 -13.58
CA VAL A 961 19.58 -8.04 -12.63
C VAL A 961 18.98 -6.83 -11.94
N TYR A 962 17.71 -6.95 -11.52
CA TYR A 962 16.93 -5.87 -10.94
C TYR A 962 16.34 -6.32 -9.61
N ASN A 963 16.24 -5.40 -8.64
CA ASN A 963 15.63 -5.67 -7.34
C ASN A 963 14.86 -4.44 -6.86
N MET A 964 13.53 -4.58 -6.77
CA MET A 964 12.61 -3.46 -6.49
C MET A 964 12.21 -3.34 -5.02
N TYR A 965 12.61 -4.29 -4.17
CA TYR A 965 12.15 -4.36 -2.78
C TYR A 965 13.31 -4.61 -1.79
N GLY A 966 14.56 -4.45 -2.24
CA GLY A 966 15.73 -4.69 -1.39
C GLY A 966 15.89 -6.13 -0.91
N ILE A 967 15.24 -7.11 -1.56
CA ILE A 967 15.20 -8.49 -1.05
C ILE A 967 16.60 -9.12 -1.14
N GLY A 968 17.08 -9.67 -0.03
CA GLY A 968 18.41 -10.26 0.07
C GLY A 968 19.56 -9.25 0.10
N ALA A 969 19.27 -7.95 0.30
CA ALA A 969 20.28 -6.92 0.47
C ALA A 969 20.64 -6.76 1.96
N TYR A 970 21.81 -7.26 2.35
CA TYR A 970 22.29 -7.22 3.74
C TYR A 970 23.17 -6.00 4.02
N ASP A 971 23.11 -5.48 5.25
CA ASP A 971 23.93 -4.37 5.74
C ASP A 971 25.42 -4.59 5.42
N GLY A 972 26.08 -3.55 4.89
CA GLY A 972 27.48 -3.61 4.46
C GLY A 972 27.73 -4.24 3.08
N THR A 973 26.87 -5.14 2.60
CA THR A 973 27.00 -5.82 1.29
C THR A 973 25.75 -5.67 0.40
N ALA A 974 24.89 -4.69 0.69
CA ALA A 974 23.52 -4.61 0.17
C ALA A 974 23.43 -4.72 -1.36
N LEU A 975 24.32 -4.03 -2.07
CA LEU A 975 24.35 -4.03 -3.54
C LEU A 975 24.70 -5.42 -4.12
N GLU A 976 25.74 -6.06 -3.59
CA GLU A 976 26.20 -7.35 -4.10
C GLU A 976 25.25 -8.49 -3.71
N SER A 977 24.89 -8.57 -2.43
CA SER A 977 23.97 -9.59 -1.91
C SER A 977 22.57 -9.48 -2.54
N GLY A 978 22.04 -8.26 -2.71
CA GLY A 978 20.77 -8.03 -3.39
C GLY A 978 20.80 -8.38 -4.88
N ALA A 979 21.93 -8.15 -5.57
CA ALA A 979 22.11 -8.54 -6.97
C ALA A 979 22.28 -10.07 -7.12
N GLU A 980 23.00 -10.71 -6.20
CA GLU A 980 23.11 -12.17 -6.17
C GLU A 980 21.74 -12.84 -5.99
N TYR A 981 20.93 -12.33 -5.06
CA TYR A 981 19.56 -12.81 -4.85
C TYR A 981 18.73 -12.64 -6.13
N ALA A 982 18.72 -11.45 -6.72
CA ALA A 982 18.00 -11.17 -7.95
C ALA A 982 18.43 -12.08 -9.12
N TYR A 983 19.72 -12.39 -9.22
CA TYR A 983 20.22 -13.35 -10.22
C TYR A 983 19.67 -14.76 -9.99
N LYS A 984 19.70 -15.25 -8.75
CA LYS A 984 19.18 -16.58 -8.37
C LYS A 984 17.66 -16.68 -8.59
N ALA A 985 16.95 -15.60 -8.32
CA ALA A 985 15.50 -15.49 -8.51
C ALA A 985 15.09 -15.24 -9.98
N GLY A 986 16.04 -15.02 -10.90
CA GLY A 986 15.77 -14.83 -12.32
C GLY A 986 15.21 -13.44 -12.68
N TRP A 987 15.46 -12.43 -11.86
CA TRP A 987 14.94 -11.07 -12.03
C TRP A 987 15.77 -10.26 -13.03
N PHE A 988 15.75 -10.71 -14.29
CA PHE A 988 16.52 -10.10 -15.39
C PHE A 988 15.79 -8.94 -16.09
N THR A 989 14.59 -8.58 -15.64
CA THR A 989 13.88 -7.36 -16.07
C THR A 989 13.25 -6.67 -14.86
N PRO A 990 12.95 -5.36 -14.94
CA PRO A 990 12.20 -4.64 -13.91
C PRO A 990 10.88 -5.32 -13.56
N GLU A 991 10.15 -5.83 -14.56
CA GLU A 991 8.85 -6.47 -14.36
C GLU A 991 8.97 -7.79 -13.59
N ALA A 992 9.98 -8.60 -13.94
CA ALA A 992 10.27 -9.84 -13.22
C ALA A 992 10.63 -9.57 -11.75
N ALA A 993 11.36 -8.49 -11.47
CA ALA A 993 11.69 -8.07 -10.11
C ALA A 993 10.46 -7.56 -9.32
N ILE A 994 9.54 -6.83 -9.98
CA ILE A 994 8.28 -6.37 -9.36
C ILE A 994 7.40 -7.56 -8.99
N ILE A 995 7.20 -8.51 -9.91
CA ILE A 995 6.35 -9.69 -9.71
C ILE A 995 6.98 -10.66 -8.71
N GLY A 996 8.25 -11.01 -8.89
CA GLY A 996 8.93 -11.96 -8.01
C GLY A 996 9.12 -11.43 -6.58
N GLY A 997 9.31 -10.13 -6.41
CA GLY A 997 9.33 -9.53 -5.08
C GLY A 997 7.96 -9.53 -4.39
N ALA A 998 6.87 -9.34 -5.14
CA ALA A 998 5.52 -9.50 -4.60
C ALA A 998 5.23 -10.96 -4.19
N GLU A 999 5.72 -11.94 -4.95
CA GLU A 999 5.60 -13.37 -4.60
C GLU A 999 6.35 -13.69 -3.31
N PHE A 1000 7.53 -13.11 -3.09
CA PHE A 1000 8.28 -13.26 -1.84
C PHE A 1000 7.48 -12.76 -0.63
N ILE A 1001 6.88 -11.58 -0.73
CA ILE A 1001 6.02 -11.02 0.33
C ILE A 1001 4.79 -11.91 0.57
N SER A 1002 4.16 -12.37 -0.51
CA SER A 1002 2.98 -13.24 -0.46
C SER A 1002 3.25 -14.56 0.24
N GLN A 1003 4.31 -15.26 -0.15
CA GLN A 1003 4.69 -16.56 0.41
C GLN A 1003 5.16 -16.45 1.86
N GLY A 1004 5.90 -15.39 2.18
CA GLY A 1004 6.40 -15.14 3.53
C GLY A 1004 5.28 -14.82 4.51
N TYR A 1005 4.39 -13.86 4.18
CA TYR A 1005 3.51 -13.25 5.17
C TYR A 1005 2.02 -13.42 4.85
N ILE A 1006 1.59 -13.06 3.65
CA ILE A 1006 0.17 -13.04 3.31
C ILE A 1006 -0.45 -14.44 3.40
N LYS A 1007 0.20 -15.44 2.78
CA LYS A 1007 -0.25 -16.85 2.84
C LYS A 1007 -0.07 -17.50 4.22
N ALA A 1008 0.75 -16.90 5.08
CA ALA A 1008 0.89 -17.30 6.48
C ALA A 1008 -0.20 -16.67 7.40
N GLY A 1009 -1.16 -15.93 6.84
CA GLY A 1009 -2.24 -15.28 7.58
C GLY A 1009 -1.86 -13.93 8.20
N GLN A 1010 -0.70 -13.37 7.85
CA GLN A 1010 -0.26 -12.04 8.25
C GLN A 1010 -0.50 -11.03 7.13
N ASP A 1011 -1.77 -10.83 6.81
CA ASP A 1011 -2.26 -10.03 5.69
C ASP A 1011 -2.63 -8.59 6.08
N THR A 1012 -2.06 -8.07 7.17
CA THR A 1012 -2.07 -6.64 7.50
C THR A 1012 -0.69 -6.24 8.04
N LEU A 1013 -0.30 -4.97 7.90
CA LEU A 1013 0.95 -4.47 8.50
C LEU A 1013 1.01 -4.76 10.01
N TYR A 1014 -0.13 -4.60 10.69
CA TYR A 1014 -0.27 -4.95 12.09
C TYR A 1014 0.05 -6.42 12.36
N LYS A 1015 -0.52 -7.35 11.59
CA LYS A 1015 -0.26 -8.79 11.77
C LYS A 1015 1.16 -9.19 11.40
N MET A 1016 1.75 -8.54 10.40
CA MET A 1016 3.17 -8.71 10.05
C MET A 1016 4.07 -8.29 11.21
N ARG A 1017 3.76 -7.18 11.89
CA ARG A 1017 4.53 -6.72 13.04
C ARG A 1017 4.30 -7.56 14.30
N TRP A 1018 3.05 -7.82 14.67
CA TRP A 1018 2.71 -8.36 15.99
C TRP A 1018 2.45 -9.86 15.99
N ASN A 1019 1.94 -10.40 14.88
CA ASN A 1019 1.51 -11.79 14.70
C ASN A 1019 0.60 -12.33 15.84
N PRO A 1020 -0.58 -11.74 16.06
CA PRO A 1020 -1.51 -12.20 17.10
C PRO A 1020 -1.95 -13.65 16.89
N GLY A 1021 -2.18 -14.10 15.65
CA GLY A 1021 -2.56 -15.49 15.35
C GLY A 1021 -1.49 -16.50 15.75
N GLY A 1022 -0.22 -16.22 15.46
CA GLY A 1022 0.90 -17.04 15.90
C GLY A 1022 1.06 -17.05 17.43
N ALA A 1023 0.82 -15.91 18.08
CA ALA A 1023 0.89 -15.79 19.53
C ALA A 1023 -0.20 -16.60 20.24
N VAL A 1024 -1.45 -16.57 19.76
CA VAL A 1024 -2.54 -17.44 20.25
C VAL A 1024 -2.16 -18.91 20.07
N ALA A 1025 -1.69 -19.28 18.88
CA ALA A 1025 -1.44 -20.68 18.54
C ALA A 1025 -0.24 -21.30 19.28
N LYS A 1026 0.80 -20.50 19.59
CA LYS A 1026 2.08 -20.99 20.14
C LYS A 1026 2.40 -20.50 21.55
N GLY A 1027 1.57 -19.61 22.12
CA GLY A 1027 1.85 -18.97 23.40
C GLY A 1027 3.15 -18.15 23.42
N SER A 1028 3.59 -17.64 22.25
CA SER A 1028 4.84 -16.89 22.10
C SER A 1028 4.81 -15.98 20.87
N ALA A 1029 5.49 -14.83 20.94
CA ALA A 1029 5.67 -13.96 19.79
C ALA A 1029 6.55 -14.66 18.74
N THR A 1030 6.04 -14.83 17.52
CA THR A 1030 6.74 -15.56 16.46
C THR A 1030 6.57 -14.86 15.11
N HIS A 1031 7.52 -15.08 14.19
CA HIS A 1031 7.40 -14.71 12.78
C HIS A 1031 7.01 -13.24 12.55
N GLN A 1032 7.76 -12.33 13.17
CA GLN A 1032 7.54 -10.88 13.07
C GLN A 1032 8.42 -10.27 12.00
N TYR A 1033 7.86 -9.35 11.23
CA TYR A 1033 8.57 -8.70 10.14
C TYR A 1033 9.70 -7.78 10.63
N ALA A 1034 9.51 -7.13 11.78
CA ALA A 1034 10.44 -6.15 12.33
C ALA A 1034 10.46 -6.17 13.86
N THR A 1035 11.59 -5.77 14.43
CA THR A 1035 11.75 -5.58 15.87
C THR A 1035 11.24 -4.21 16.35
N ASP A 1036 11.27 -3.18 15.49
CA ASP A 1036 10.77 -1.83 15.80
C ASP A 1036 9.28 -1.84 16.15
N ILE A 1037 8.94 -1.44 17.37
CA ILE A 1037 7.53 -1.33 17.83
C ILE A 1037 6.69 -0.37 16.98
N GLY A 1038 7.31 0.65 16.39
CA GLY A 1038 6.64 1.64 15.56
C GLY A 1038 6.60 1.29 14.08
N TRP A 1039 7.10 0.12 13.67
CA TRP A 1039 7.31 -0.22 12.26
C TRP A 1039 6.04 -0.05 11.42
N ALA A 1040 4.91 -0.60 11.87
CA ALA A 1040 3.64 -0.57 11.13
C ALA A 1040 3.14 0.88 10.95
N SER A 1041 3.12 1.67 12.03
CA SER A 1041 2.76 3.10 11.99
C SER A 1041 3.65 3.92 11.06
N LYS A 1042 4.95 3.62 11.03
CA LYS A 1042 5.90 4.33 10.14
C LYS A 1042 5.61 4.06 8.64
N GLN A 1043 4.96 2.94 8.28
CA GLN A 1043 4.65 2.62 6.88
C GLN A 1043 3.39 3.32 6.34
N VAL A 1044 2.40 3.58 7.20
CA VAL A 1044 1.03 3.92 6.75
C VAL A 1044 0.90 5.29 6.11
N LYS A 1045 1.78 6.23 6.46
CA LYS A 1045 1.74 7.60 5.91
C LYS A 1045 1.94 7.60 4.41
N GLN A 1046 2.89 6.81 3.90
CA GLN A 1046 3.11 6.71 2.46
C GLN A 1046 1.92 6.05 1.76
N ILE A 1047 1.37 4.97 2.33
CA ILE A 1047 0.18 4.29 1.79
C ILE A 1047 -1.01 5.26 1.73
N TYR A 1048 -1.26 6.02 2.79
CA TYR A 1048 -2.30 7.06 2.82
C TYR A 1048 -2.10 8.10 1.72
N ASN A 1049 -0.88 8.61 1.59
CA ASN A 1049 -0.54 9.60 0.57
C ASN A 1049 -0.83 9.06 -0.84
N LEU A 1050 -0.47 7.80 -1.11
CA LEU A 1050 -0.74 7.18 -2.40
C LEU A 1050 -2.24 7.04 -2.68
N TYR A 1051 -3.03 6.55 -1.72
CA TYR A 1051 -4.48 6.46 -1.88
C TYR A 1051 -5.14 7.84 -2.05
N SER A 1052 -4.64 8.88 -1.39
CA SER A 1052 -5.18 10.25 -1.52
C SER A 1052 -4.97 10.89 -2.90
N LEU A 1053 -4.11 10.30 -3.75
CA LEU A 1053 -3.89 10.74 -5.13
C LEU A 1053 -4.91 10.14 -6.12
N LEU A 1054 -5.72 9.17 -5.69
CA LEU A 1054 -6.65 8.43 -6.54
C LEU A 1054 -8.09 8.96 -6.43
N ASP A 1055 -8.81 8.94 -7.54
CA ASP A 1055 -10.20 9.41 -7.66
C ASP A 1055 -11.19 8.47 -6.97
N SER A 1056 -10.89 7.17 -6.93
CA SER A 1056 -11.69 6.18 -6.18
C SER A 1056 -10.90 4.91 -5.90
N TYR A 1057 -11.23 4.24 -4.81
CA TYR A 1057 -10.70 2.92 -4.44
C TYR A 1057 -11.67 2.23 -3.48
N SER A 1058 -11.48 0.95 -3.22
CA SER A 1058 -12.16 0.27 -2.12
C SER A 1058 -11.15 -0.54 -1.33
N VAL A 1059 -11.17 -0.38 -0.01
CA VAL A 1059 -10.26 -1.08 0.89
C VAL A 1059 -11.00 -1.66 2.08
N THR A 1060 -10.51 -2.81 2.54
CA THR A 1060 -10.95 -3.44 3.78
C THR A 1060 -9.92 -3.19 4.86
N LEU A 1061 -10.36 -2.73 6.02
CA LEU A 1061 -9.57 -2.68 7.25
C LEU A 1061 -10.00 -3.86 8.12
N GLU A 1062 -9.04 -4.71 8.48
CA GLU A 1062 -9.25 -5.84 9.36
C GLU A 1062 -8.61 -5.54 10.72
N ILE A 1063 -9.46 -5.11 11.67
CA ILE A 1063 -9.08 -4.56 12.96
C ILE A 1063 -9.06 -5.69 14.00
N PRO A 1064 -7.91 -5.99 14.62
CA PRO A 1064 -7.85 -6.95 15.71
C PRO A 1064 -8.67 -6.48 16.92
N LYS A 1065 -9.33 -7.42 17.58
CA LYS A 1065 -10.02 -7.23 18.85
C LYS A 1065 -9.51 -8.26 19.85
N TYR A 1066 -9.16 -7.78 21.03
CA TYR A 1066 -8.63 -8.57 22.13
C TYR A 1066 -9.68 -8.67 23.24
N LYS A 1067 -9.53 -9.67 24.12
CA LYS A 1067 -10.45 -9.95 25.23
C LYS A 1067 -10.51 -8.83 26.26
#